data_AF-A0ABD1CTC4-F1
#
_entry.id   AF-A0ABD1CTC4-F1
#
_cell.length_a   1.000
_cell.length_b   1.000
_cell.length_c   1.000
_cell.angle_alpha   90.00
_cell.angle_beta   90.00
_cell.angle_gamma   90.00
#
_symmetry.space_group_name_H-M   'P 1'
#
loop_
_entity.id
_entity.type
_entity.pdbx_description
1 polymer ?
#
loop_
_entity_poly.entity_id
_entity_poly.type
_entity_poly.pdbx_seq_one_letter_code
_entity_poly.pdbx_strand_id
1 'polypeptide(L)'
;MYLFTYGHRGMQGRNITYISNEIAVPFAWNHHWINETARYLFTDAVELQPNCVESDPTYEWCLQRHRTDQDKADILFVHMIMTGTIQRDFRRIFTSTPLFTRIAVPRDRPLNAVELIVMPFTWQVWLLLLLISISSELAKYAFPELFKNDPFLLVVCGFGRRNLHQTERWERLILHSLIMLMFFVSNAFESKIISLMVRKPLIQRIKTLEDLVESGMKIFADLENNPHFLDHPVVGKLLVQGQNPDMYETAPCARIWYSEWVDLFEELTFDYDRMQPYYVVLDAEYSAGPEFYATKWRSLLAEVFQFIHMTLVEAGLVRLWKRQWSDEMRFKYVGRRPRVDIRDRVDLDFDDMKPAWLVLGVGLGFCHSATMQWIGCVSLLLLRIHSILTCNSDALDYVARTTEHLASVHSGVFNCIFLDFSAQDPYDNILNGILQSPRLTNVIKYVLNGSYHEALRNLPPTPSLLFVHPELTSHFEQLLPFAQYTIINFLDITSMSSQQCNVAQCLRWEKVPHPIFFFKDHRQMTKRNITYIKNEELLPFAWNRHWLEETARYLNTEAVELQHDCEGTGQAFEACLRKHRTDRNKADILLTVMVMLKHIPREFRQLFTSIPLFSRIAVPRDRPLNVAELLTMPFTWPVWTLLAAILVSTQVGQHLFPDLIKNDPFLLVVCGYGRRNLYQTGRWEKMILHSLIFLMFFMTSAFETKIVSLMVRKPSLQRIKTLDDLAKSGIKFYDDLKNNPHFANHPVIGELVVQVPKDRPLNIAELLFMPFTWQVWTLLTFTLILSEVAKHLFSTLFTNDPILLVVCGFERNDLHRAGRSEKLVFISLIVLMFFVTNAFESKIVSLMISKPSIQRIKTLDDLVQSDLKLYEDLESKTYLINDSIIGGLVVQGSIPDLSDTIPGICMLWHREFIGLRKETAFDFDRMQPFYVVLDYDLYNGPEAYVTWWRSSFLEVFRYIHITLVEAGLMDLWKQQWQDDMRYVLAGHRPREVIGAKVDLNFDDIQPAWMILAVGLAIGVAAFVGEHLRKWCEFRWSKVYCLC
;
A
#
# COMPACT_ATOMS: atom_id res chain seq x y z
N MET A 1 21.86 -8.43 -49.87
CA MET A 1 22.74 -9.57 -49.54
C MET A 1 24.16 -9.43 -50.10
N TYR A 2 24.37 -9.22 -51.42
CA TYR A 2 25.72 -9.23 -52.04
C TYR A 2 26.72 -8.15 -51.56
N LEU A 3 26.29 -7.06 -50.93
CA LEU A 3 27.18 -6.02 -50.37
C LEU A 3 27.76 -6.38 -48.98
N PHE A 4 27.14 -7.30 -48.25
CA PHE A 4 27.46 -7.56 -46.84
C PHE A 4 28.53 -8.64 -46.61
N THR A 5 28.78 -9.50 -47.59
CA THR A 5 29.84 -10.53 -47.52
C THR A 5 31.26 -9.94 -47.53
N TYR A 6 31.44 -8.69 -47.95
CA TYR A 6 32.74 -8.00 -47.90
C TYR A 6 33.09 -7.48 -46.50
N GLY A 7 32.13 -6.87 -45.78
CA GLY A 7 32.37 -6.35 -44.42
C GLY A 7 32.75 -7.46 -43.43
N HIS A 8 32.10 -8.63 -43.56
CA HIS A 8 32.31 -9.76 -42.66
C HIS A 8 33.73 -10.35 -42.70
N ARG A 9 34.46 -10.21 -43.83
CA ARG A 9 35.88 -10.64 -43.92
C ARG A 9 36.87 -9.59 -43.41
N GLY A 10 36.48 -8.31 -43.36
CA GLY A 10 37.34 -7.22 -42.88
C GLY A 10 37.35 -7.05 -41.36
N MET A 11 36.40 -7.66 -40.64
CA MET A 11 36.24 -7.51 -39.18
C MET A 11 36.82 -8.65 -38.35
N GLN A 12 37.14 -9.81 -38.96
CA GLN A 12 37.75 -10.92 -38.23
C GLN A 12 39.13 -10.51 -37.69
N GLY A 13 39.23 -10.40 -36.36
CA GLY A 13 40.47 -10.02 -35.65
C GLY A 13 40.65 -8.52 -35.42
N ARG A 14 39.66 -7.67 -35.69
CA ARG A 14 39.67 -6.26 -35.28
C ARG A 14 38.52 -5.94 -34.33
N ASN A 15 38.85 -5.62 -33.09
CA ASN A 15 37.88 -5.23 -32.06
C ASN A 15 37.14 -3.93 -32.45
N ILE A 16 35.86 -3.86 -32.14
CA ILE A 16 35.05 -2.66 -32.28
C ILE A 16 35.35 -1.74 -31.11
N THR A 17 35.99 -0.61 -31.39
CA THR A 17 36.30 0.39 -30.35
C THR A 17 35.12 1.35 -30.18
N TYR A 18 34.72 1.62 -28.93
CA TYR A 18 33.66 2.58 -28.66
C TYR A 18 33.96 3.46 -27.44
N ILE A 19 33.35 4.65 -27.39
CA ILE A 19 33.36 5.52 -26.21
C ILE A 19 31.92 5.66 -25.73
N SER A 20 31.67 5.29 -24.47
CA SER A 20 30.45 5.68 -23.73
C SER A 20 30.79 6.80 -22.76
N ASN A 21 29.77 7.59 -22.39
CA ASN A 21 29.88 8.48 -21.24
C ASN A 21 29.31 7.74 -20.01
N GLU A 22 30.16 7.13 -19.17
CA GLU A 22 29.75 6.33 -18.00
C GLU A 22 28.84 7.10 -17.03
N ILE A 23 29.02 8.42 -16.91
CA ILE A 23 28.18 9.30 -16.07
C ILE A 23 26.74 9.35 -16.58
N ALA A 24 26.54 9.17 -17.88
CA ALA A 24 25.22 8.96 -18.45
C ALA A 24 24.78 7.52 -18.18
N VAL A 25 24.29 7.32 -16.95
CA VAL A 25 23.69 6.08 -16.43
C VAL A 25 22.62 5.43 -17.33
N PRO A 26 21.83 6.11 -18.22
CA PRO A 26 20.70 5.47 -18.90
C PRO A 26 21.05 4.72 -20.17
N PHE A 27 22.34 4.42 -20.38
CA PHE A 27 22.85 3.88 -21.63
C PHE A 27 23.61 2.57 -21.51
N ALA A 28 23.51 1.84 -20.38
CA ALA A 28 24.06 0.48 -20.28
C ALA A 28 23.48 -0.50 -21.33
N TRP A 29 22.31 -0.20 -21.90
CA TRP A 29 21.76 -0.96 -23.03
C TRP A 29 22.52 -0.74 -24.34
N ASN A 30 23.28 0.36 -24.49
CA ASN A 30 24.22 0.54 -25.62
C ASN A 30 25.42 -0.43 -25.50
N HIS A 31 25.85 -0.79 -24.28
CA HIS A 31 26.81 -1.90 -24.08
C HIS A 31 26.23 -3.23 -24.56
N HIS A 32 24.95 -3.51 -24.29
CA HIS A 32 24.28 -4.70 -24.83
C HIS A 32 24.21 -4.67 -26.37
N TRP A 33 23.82 -3.55 -26.97
CA TRP A 33 23.80 -3.40 -28.42
C TRP A 33 25.18 -3.61 -29.05
N ILE A 34 26.24 -2.97 -28.54
CA ILE A 34 27.56 -3.08 -29.16
C ILE A 34 28.18 -4.46 -28.97
N ASN A 35 27.90 -5.14 -27.85
CA ASN A 35 28.33 -6.52 -27.62
C ASN A 35 27.60 -7.52 -28.54
N GLU A 36 26.29 -7.38 -28.75
CA GLU A 36 25.58 -8.22 -29.73
C GLU A 36 26.01 -7.91 -31.17
N THR A 37 26.32 -6.66 -31.48
CA THR A 37 26.89 -6.25 -32.77
C THR A 37 28.26 -6.89 -33.00
N ALA A 38 29.12 -6.91 -31.97
CA ALA A 38 30.43 -7.54 -32.03
C ALA A 38 30.32 -9.07 -32.20
N ARG A 39 29.43 -9.72 -31.43
CA ARG A 39 29.10 -11.15 -31.58
C ARG A 39 28.63 -11.48 -32.99
N TYR A 40 27.72 -10.69 -33.55
CA TYR A 40 27.23 -10.86 -34.93
C TYR A 40 28.34 -10.73 -35.98
N LEU A 41 29.32 -9.86 -35.74
CA LEU A 41 30.47 -9.63 -36.62
C LEU A 41 31.68 -10.54 -36.31
N PHE A 42 31.55 -11.48 -35.37
CA PHE A 42 32.61 -12.38 -34.90
C PHE A 42 33.88 -11.64 -34.45
N THR A 43 33.69 -10.61 -33.63
CA THR A 43 34.74 -9.80 -33.01
C THR A 43 34.36 -9.40 -31.58
N ASP A 44 35.27 -8.77 -30.86
CA ASP A 44 35.06 -8.25 -29.51
C ASP A 44 34.75 -6.74 -29.55
N ALA A 45 33.96 -6.25 -28.59
CA ALA A 45 33.78 -4.81 -28.36
C ALA A 45 34.71 -4.36 -27.23
N VAL A 46 35.39 -3.22 -27.41
CA VAL A 46 36.31 -2.64 -26.41
C VAL A 46 35.90 -1.20 -26.13
N GLU A 47 35.55 -0.94 -24.87
CA GLU A 47 35.32 0.41 -24.38
C GLU A 47 36.65 1.15 -24.22
N LEU A 48 36.67 2.39 -24.71
CA LEU A 48 37.76 3.33 -24.53
C LEU A 48 37.31 4.36 -23.48
N GLN A 49 37.61 4.08 -22.21
CA GLN A 49 37.41 5.05 -21.14
C GLN A 49 38.24 6.33 -21.44
N PRO A 50 37.61 7.51 -21.55
CA PRO A 50 38.35 8.77 -21.67
C PRO A 50 38.96 9.11 -20.31
N ASN A 51 40.24 9.48 -20.27
CA ASN A 51 40.94 9.92 -19.05
C ASN A 51 40.54 11.36 -18.67
N CYS A 52 39.25 11.64 -18.58
CA CYS A 52 38.69 12.93 -18.20
C CYS A 52 38.23 12.85 -16.73
N VAL A 53 38.79 13.70 -15.88
CA VAL A 53 38.43 13.74 -14.45
C VAL A 53 37.11 14.51 -14.31
N GLU A 54 36.09 13.88 -13.73
CA GLU A 54 34.72 14.41 -13.59
C GLU A 54 34.64 15.73 -12.81
N SER A 55 35.53 15.94 -11.82
CA SER A 55 35.58 17.17 -11.03
C SER A 55 36.31 18.34 -11.71
N ASP A 56 36.88 18.13 -12.91
CA ASP A 56 37.54 19.19 -13.67
C ASP A 56 36.50 19.99 -14.46
N PRO A 57 36.39 21.33 -14.33
CA PRO A 57 35.48 22.13 -15.15
C PRO A 57 35.81 22.07 -16.66
N THR A 58 36.96 21.52 -17.05
CA THR A 58 37.29 21.19 -18.44
C THR A 58 36.81 19.80 -18.88
N TYR A 59 36.03 19.07 -18.07
CA TYR A 59 35.53 17.72 -18.39
C TYR A 59 34.82 17.66 -19.76
N GLU A 60 33.87 18.55 -20.04
CA GLU A 60 33.24 18.62 -21.38
C GLU A 60 34.23 18.97 -22.49
N TRP A 61 35.25 19.81 -22.23
CA TRP A 61 36.29 20.08 -23.21
C TRP A 61 37.21 18.87 -23.44
N CYS A 62 37.50 18.09 -22.41
CA CYS A 62 38.25 16.83 -22.49
C CYS A 62 37.46 15.78 -23.28
N LEU A 63 36.16 15.64 -23.00
CA LEU A 63 35.23 14.81 -23.77
C LEU A 63 35.14 15.29 -25.22
N GLN A 64 34.98 16.59 -25.47
CA GLN A 64 34.97 17.17 -26.80
C GLN A 64 36.28 16.89 -27.54
N ARG A 65 37.43 16.95 -26.84
CA ARG A 65 38.73 16.59 -27.40
C ARG A 65 38.80 15.10 -27.78
N HIS A 66 38.31 14.21 -26.92
CA HIS A 66 38.17 12.78 -27.23
C HIS A 66 37.17 12.51 -28.37
N ARG A 67 36.07 13.28 -28.48
CA ARG A 67 35.13 13.25 -29.62
C ARG A 67 35.84 13.67 -30.92
N THR A 68 36.75 14.65 -30.87
CA THR A 68 37.55 15.09 -32.04
C THR A 68 38.75 14.19 -32.38
N ASP A 69 39.19 13.32 -31.47
CA ASP A 69 40.26 12.35 -31.70
C ASP A 69 39.73 11.13 -32.47
N GLN A 70 39.26 11.40 -33.69
CA GLN A 70 38.46 10.50 -34.53
C GLN A 70 39.16 9.18 -34.87
N ASP A 71 40.47 9.08 -34.69
CA ASP A 71 41.22 7.87 -35.03
C ASP A 71 41.03 6.75 -33.99
N LYS A 72 40.62 7.06 -32.76
CA LYS A 72 40.59 6.09 -31.65
C LYS A 72 39.33 5.23 -31.57
N ALA A 73 38.13 5.77 -31.76
CA ALA A 73 36.86 5.06 -31.58
C ALA A 73 36.06 4.88 -32.87
N ASP A 74 35.49 3.70 -33.11
CA ASP A 74 34.66 3.41 -34.29
C ASP A 74 33.22 3.96 -34.18
N ILE A 75 32.68 4.00 -32.95
CA ILE A 75 31.37 4.56 -32.60
C ILE A 75 31.44 5.32 -31.27
N LEU A 76 30.65 6.38 -31.13
CA LEU A 76 30.48 7.13 -29.88
C LEU A 76 29.03 7.05 -29.40
N PHE A 77 28.84 6.50 -28.20
CA PHE A 77 27.60 6.53 -27.43
C PHE A 77 27.56 7.80 -26.57
N VAL A 78 27.56 8.95 -27.25
CA VAL A 78 27.28 10.25 -26.64
C VAL A 78 25.86 10.60 -27.01
N HIS A 79 25.00 10.81 -26.01
CA HIS A 79 23.62 11.21 -26.22
C HIS A 79 23.56 12.65 -26.77
N MET A 80 23.59 12.76 -28.09
CA MET A 80 23.47 14.03 -28.81
C MET A 80 22.06 14.19 -29.36
N ILE A 81 21.34 15.19 -28.86
CA ILE A 81 20.21 15.76 -29.59
C ILE A 81 20.77 16.49 -30.84
N MET A 82 19.97 16.64 -31.89
CA MET A 82 20.30 17.52 -33.01
C MET A 82 20.21 19.02 -32.64
N THR A 83 21.12 19.50 -31.79
CA THR A 83 21.21 20.92 -31.38
C THR A 83 21.97 21.78 -32.40
N GLY A 84 21.47 21.79 -33.63
CA GLY A 84 21.70 22.82 -34.66
C GLY A 84 23.11 23.00 -35.26
N THR A 85 24.19 22.63 -34.55
CA THR A 85 25.54 23.17 -34.82
C THR A 85 26.67 22.13 -34.82
N ILE A 86 26.40 20.86 -34.48
CA ILE A 86 27.41 19.79 -34.51
C ILE A 86 28.01 19.70 -35.92
N GLN A 87 29.34 19.87 -36.00
CA GLN A 87 30.09 20.04 -37.24
C GLN A 87 29.95 18.84 -38.19
N ARG A 88 30.30 19.06 -39.47
CA ARG A 88 30.16 18.10 -40.59
C ARG A 88 31.04 16.85 -40.50
N ASP A 89 31.65 16.58 -39.34
CA ASP A 89 32.79 15.69 -39.21
C ASP A 89 32.40 14.27 -38.72
N PHE A 90 31.12 14.03 -38.45
CA PHE A 90 30.58 12.73 -38.00
C PHE A 90 29.50 12.19 -38.93
N ARG A 91 29.58 10.90 -39.25
CA ARG A 91 28.48 10.18 -39.92
C ARG A 91 27.51 9.71 -38.84
N ARG A 92 26.27 10.17 -38.93
CA ARG A 92 25.22 9.94 -37.93
C ARG A 92 24.39 8.71 -38.26
N ILE A 93 24.15 7.87 -37.26
CA ILE A 93 23.22 6.75 -37.29
C ILE A 93 22.00 7.20 -36.51
N PHE A 94 20.91 7.55 -37.20
CA PHE A 94 19.65 7.91 -36.55
C PHE A 94 18.95 6.65 -36.06
N THR A 95 18.42 6.70 -34.85
CA THR A 95 17.44 5.70 -34.39
C THR A 95 16.08 6.02 -34.99
N SER A 96 15.20 5.01 -35.06
CA SER A 96 13.78 5.19 -35.39
C SER A 96 12.94 5.63 -34.19
N THR A 97 13.51 5.65 -32.98
CA THR A 97 12.84 6.04 -31.74
C THR A 97 13.08 7.53 -31.45
N PRO A 98 12.08 8.40 -31.61
CA PRO A 98 12.21 9.79 -31.18
C PRO A 98 12.41 9.86 -29.67
N LEU A 99 13.28 10.76 -29.23
CA LEU A 99 13.41 11.12 -27.83
C LEU A 99 12.30 12.10 -27.48
N PHE A 100 11.58 11.80 -26.41
CA PHE A 100 10.67 12.75 -25.80
C PHE A 100 11.32 13.32 -24.55
N THR A 101 10.94 14.55 -24.24
CA THR A 101 11.22 15.20 -22.97
C THR A 101 9.90 15.53 -22.31
N ARG A 102 9.82 15.34 -21.00
CA ARG A 102 8.65 15.67 -20.18
C ARG A 102 9.07 16.62 -19.07
N ILE A 103 8.11 17.38 -18.56
CA ILE A 103 8.33 18.30 -17.44
C ILE A 103 7.98 17.57 -16.14
N ALA A 104 8.96 17.43 -15.26
CA ALA A 104 8.77 16.96 -13.89
C ALA A 104 8.62 18.18 -12.97
N VAL A 105 7.47 18.33 -12.33
CA VAL A 105 7.14 19.45 -11.45
C VAL A 105 7.15 18.98 -10.00
N PRO A 106 7.84 19.66 -9.06
CA PRO A 106 7.84 19.25 -7.66
C PRO A 106 6.41 19.27 -7.13
N ARG A 107 6.02 18.17 -6.49
CA ARG A 107 4.73 17.98 -5.86
C ARG A 107 4.58 18.97 -4.72
N ASP A 108 3.47 19.71 -4.75
CA ASP A 108 3.15 20.72 -3.75
C ASP A 108 3.29 20.19 -2.31
N ARG A 109 3.66 21.09 -1.39
CA ARG A 109 3.69 20.73 0.03
C ARG A 109 2.28 20.35 0.51
N PRO A 110 2.16 19.39 1.46
CA PRO A 110 0.91 19.22 2.18
C PRO A 110 0.54 20.52 2.88
N LEU A 111 -0.76 20.70 3.13
CA LEU A 111 -1.25 21.83 3.93
C LEU A 111 -0.55 21.85 5.29
N ASN A 112 -0.03 23.02 5.66
CA ASN A 112 0.47 23.27 7.00
C ASN A 112 -0.69 23.16 7.98
N ALA A 113 -0.42 22.76 9.22
CA ALA A 113 -1.47 22.54 10.21
C ALA A 113 -2.38 23.77 10.48
N VAL A 114 -1.90 25.00 10.25
CA VAL A 114 -2.75 26.21 10.29
C VAL A 114 -3.77 26.23 9.15
N GLU A 115 -3.32 25.95 7.91
CA GLU A 115 -4.19 25.88 6.73
C GLU A 115 -5.22 24.76 6.91
N LEU A 116 -4.80 23.63 7.48
CA LEU A 116 -5.63 22.47 7.79
C LEU A 116 -6.71 22.74 8.86
N ILE A 117 -6.47 23.65 9.81
CA ILE A 117 -7.47 24.09 10.80
C ILE A 117 -8.51 25.04 10.19
N VAL A 118 -8.12 25.86 9.22
CA VAL A 118 -9.04 26.84 8.59
C VAL A 118 -9.88 26.18 7.48
N MET A 119 -9.34 25.19 6.77
CA MET A 119 -9.97 24.51 5.62
C MET A 119 -11.33 23.81 5.86
N PRO A 120 -11.70 23.27 7.04
CA PRO A 120 -12.96 22.55 7.22
C PRO A 120 -14.19 23.36 6.80
N PHE A 121 -14.16 24.68 7.04
CA PHE A 121 -15.24 25.60 6.72
C PHE A 121 -14.80 26.68 5.73
N THR A 122 -15.73 27.08 4.86
CA THR A 122 -15.51 28.25 4.00
C THR A 122 -15.43 29.51 4.85
N TRP A 123 -14.73 30.54 4.35
CA TRP A 123 -14.64 31.83 5.04
C TRP A 123 -16.02 32.45 5.37
N GLN A 124 -17.04 32.15 4.56
CA GLN A 124 -18.43 32.56 4.80
C GLN A 124 -19.01 31.96 6.09
N VAL A 125 -18.72 30.68 6.38
CA VAL A 125 -19.16 30.00 7.61
C VAL A 125 -18.37 30.53 8.81
N TRP A 126 -17.06 30.75 8.69
CA TRP A 126 -16.26 31.40 9.74
C TRP A 126 -16.79 32.80 10.08
N LEU A 127 -17.09 33.61 9.05
CA LEU A 127 -17.71 34.93 9.23
C LEU A 127 -19.09 34.82 9.90
N LEU A 128 -19.92 33.84 9.52
CA LEU A 128 -21.23 33.62 10.12
C LEU A 128 -21.11 33.26 11.61
N LEU A 129 -20.19 32.37 11.99
CA LEU A 129 -19.94 32.00 13.39
C LEU A 129 -19.43 33.19 14.21
N LEU A 130 -18.55 34.02 13.64
CA LEU A 130 -18.10 35.27 14.23
C LEU A 130 -19.25 36.26 14.41
N LEU A 131 -20.10 36.44 13.41
CA LEU A 131 -21.28 37.31 13.48
C LEU A 131 -22.30 36.83 14.51
N ILE A 132 -22.56 35.51 14.59
CA ILE A 132 -23.43 34.93 15.63
C ILE A 132 -22.84 35.20 17.02
N SER A 133 -21.54 34.96 17.20
CA SER A 133 -20.84 35.22 18.46
C SER A 133 -20.93 36.69 18.89
N ILE A 134 -20.59 37.62 17.99
CA ILE A 134 -20.71 39.08 18.23
C ILE A 134 -22.16 39.47 18.51
N SER A 135 -23.13 38.93 17.76
CA SER A 135 -24.56 39.22 17.99
C SER A 135 -25.03 38.73 19.36
N SER A 136 -24.49 37.62 19.87
CA SER A 136 -24.83 37.10 21.20
C SER A 136 -24.30 38.00 22.33
N GLU A 137 -23.09 38.54 22.18
CA GLU A 137 -22.51 39.53 23.10
C GLU A 137 -23.24 40.88 23.02
N LEU A 138 -23.56 41.35 21.82
CA LEU A 138 -24.37 42.57 21.64
C LEU A 138 -25.78 42.41 22.21
N ALA A 139 -26.42 41.25 22.07
CA ALA A 139 -27.73 40.97 22.66
C ALA A 139 -27.67 40.96 24.20
N LYS A 140 -26.61 40.38 24.79
CA LYS A 140 -26.33 40.44 26.24
C LYS A 140 -26.06 41.87 26.72
N TYR A 141 -25.34 42.69 25.95
CA TYR A 141 -25.09 44.09 26.28
C TYR A 141 -26.35 44.97 26.17
N ALA A 142 -27.18 44.75 25.15
CA ALA A 142 -28.42 45.49 24.91
C ALA A 142 -29.56 45.06 25.86
N PHE A 143 -29.61 43.79 26.24
CA PHE A 143 -30.67 43.21 27.08
C PHE A 143 -30.10 42.49 28.33
N PRO A 144 -29.39 43.20 29.22
CA PRO A 144 -28.72 42.59 30.38
C PRO A 144 -29.71 42.01 31.42
N GLU A 145 -30.98 42.43 31.39
CA GLU A 145 -32.02 41.80 32.22
C GLU A 145 -32.50 40.45 31.66
N LEU A 146 -32.46 40.28 30.33
CA LEU A 146 -32.89 39.08 29.63
C LEU A 146 -31.80 38.00 29.61
N PHE A 147 -30.52 38.39 29.58
CA PHE A 147 -29.37 37.49 29.58
C PHE A 147 -28.56 37.62 30.88
N LYS A 148 -28.91 36.79 31.87
CA LYS A 148 -28.21 36.66 33.15
C LYS A 148 -27.01 35.70 33.06
N ASN A 149 -27.08 34.75 32.14
CA ASN A 149 -25.97 33.94 31.69
C ASN A 149 -25.24 34.59 30.52
N ASP A 150 -23.97 34.22 30.38
CA ASP A 150 -23.13 34.63 29.28
C ASP A 150 -23.38 33.70 28.08
N PRO A 151 -23.99 34.17 26.97
CA PRO A 151 -24.40 33.26 25.90
C PRO A 151 -23.20 32.65 25.19
N PHE A 152 -22.13 33.41 24.94
CA PHE A 152 -20.92 32.89 24.30
C PHE A 152 -20.22 31.87 25.21
N LEU A 153 -19.99 32.24 26.47
CA LEU A 153 -19.28 31.39 27.46
C LEU A 153 -20.04 30.11 27.82
N LEU A 154 -21.38 30.16 27.86
CA LEU A 154 -22.21 28.98 28.05
C LEU A 154 -22.21 28.08 26.80
N VAL A 155 -22.37 28.66 25.60
CA VAL A 155 -22.56 27.88 24.38
C VAL A 155 -21.27 27.27 23.89
N VAL A 156 -20.17 28.01 23.90
CA VAL A 156 -18.87 27.55 23.38
C VAL A 156 -18.08 26.79 24.44
N CYS A 157 -18.19 27.16 25.72
CA CYS A 157 -17.36 26.59 26.79
C CYS A 157 -18.16 25.84 27.87
N GLY A 158 -19.50 25.75 27.76
CA GLY A 158 -20.36 25.08 28.76
C GLY A 158 -20.55 25.83 30.08
N PHE A 159 -19.94 27.02 30.27
CA PHE A 159 -19.89 27.69 31.57
C PHE A 159 -21.06 28.66 31.81
N GLY A 160 -22.03 28.23 32.62
CA GLY A 160 -23.09 29.07 33.14
C GLY A 160 -22.71 29.83 34.43
N ARG A 161 -23.16 31.09 34.56
CA ARG A 161 -23.15 31.84 35.84
C ARG A 161 -24.29 31.44 36.76
N ARG A 162 -25.41 31.00 36.20
CA ARG A 162 -26.60 30.47 36.88
C ARG A 162 -27.04 29.19 36.19
N ASN A 163 -27.53 28.22 36.96
CA ASN A 163 -28.10 26.99 36.42
C ASN A 163 -29.23 27.32 35.44
N LEU A 164 -29.26 26.64 34.28
CA LEU A 164 -30.21 26.92 33.19
C LEU A 164 -31.69 26.78 33.61
N HIS A 165 -31.94 26.10 34.72
CA HIS A 165 -33.27 25.92 35.31
C HIS A 165 -33.79 27.18 36.04
N GLN A 166 -32.89 28.12 36.38
CA GLN A 166 -33.19 29.40 37.04
C GLN A 166 -33.22 30.58 36.05
N THR A 167 -32.84 30.38 34.79
CA THR A 167 -32.98 31.40 33.73
C THR A 167 -34.41 31.53 33.25
N GLU A 168 -34.74 32.69 32.68
CA GLU A 168 -36.07 32.96 32.13
C GLU A 168 -36.36 32.11 30.89
N ARG A 169 -37.64 31.90 30.58
CA ARG A 169 -38.06 30.96 29.52
C ARG A 169 -37.47 31.31 28.15
N TRP A 170 -37.35 32.61 27.85
CA TRP A 170 -36.78 33.11 26.60
C TRP A 170 -35.26 32.95 26.55
N GLU A 171 -34.57 33.35 27.62
CA GLU A 171 -33.13 33.12 27.81
C GLU A 171 -32.80 31.63 27.59
N ARG A 172 -33.53 30.73 28.24
CA ARG A 172 -33.36 29.28 28.09
C ARG A 172 -33.57 28.80 26.65
N LEU A 173 -34.61 29.27 25.96
CA LEU A 173 -34.92 28.82 24.60
C LEU A 173 -33.86 29.30 23.59
N ILE A 174 -33.43 30.56 23.70
CA ILE A 174 -32.36 31.12 22.86
C ILE A 174 -31.05 30.37 23.12
N LEU A 175 -30.62 30.27 24.38
CA LEU A 175 -29.38 29.57 24.75
C LEU A 175 -29.41 28.10 24.31
N HIS A 176 -30.52 27.38 24.49
CA HIS A 176 -30.63 25.99 24.05
C HIS A 176 -30.56 25.85 22.52
N SER A 177 -31.17 26.76 21.75
CA SER A 177 -31.03 26.75 20.28
C SER A 177 -29.59 27.02 19.83
N LEU A 178 -28.87 27.89 20.53
CA LEU A 178 -27.48 28.25 20.23
C LEU A 178 -26.50 27.13 20.64
N ILE A 179 -26.77 26.43 21.76
CA ILE A 179 -26.07 25.19 22.16
C ILE A 179 -26.24 24.12 21.08
N MET A 180 -27.48 23.83 20.64
CA MET A 180 -27.72 22.82 19.60
C MET A 180 -27.02 23.19 18.28
N LEU A 181 -27.04 24.47 17.89
CA LEU A 181 -26.33 24.94 16.70
C LEU A 181 -24.81 24.72 16.82
N MET A 182 -24.19 25.16 17.92
CA MET A 182 -22.74 25.00 18.09
C MET A 182 -22.31 23.54 18.27
N PHE A 183 -23.15 22.68 18.83
CA PHE A 183 -22.92 21.24 18.86
C PHE A 183 -22.81 20.66 17.45
N PHE A 184 -23.80 20.91 16.57
CA PHE A 184 -23.72 20.44 15.18
C PHE A 184 -22.54 21.03 14.41
N VAL A 185 -22.22 22.31 14.61
CA VAL A 185 -21.05 22.95 13.99
C VAL A 185 -19.74 22.33 14.48
N SER A 186 -19.60 22.07 15.79
CA SER A 186 -18.40 21.47 16.37
C SER A 186 -18.19 20.05 15.86
N ASN A 187 -19.24 19.21 15.84
CA ASN A 187 -19.13 17.83 15.36
C ASN A 187 -18.83 17.77 13.84
N ALA A 188 -19.38 18.70 13.05
CA ALA A 188 -19.07 18.83 11.63
C ALA A 188 -17.61 19.29 11.38
N PHE A 189 -17.13 20.23 12.21
CA PHE A 189 -15.73 20.66 12.21
C PHE A 189 -14.79 19.50 12.57
N GLU A 190 -15.09 18.79 13.66
CA GLU A 190 -14.31 17.66 14.16
C GLU A 190 -14.24 16.52 13.14
N SER A 191 -15.39 16.08 12.61
CA SER A 191 -15.45 15.04 11.57
C SER A 191 -14.59 15.40 10.35
N LYS A 192 -14.62 16.67 9.93
CA LYS A 192 -13.90 17.13 8.74
C LYS A 192 -12.42 17.36 9.01
N ILE A 193 -12.04 17.89 10.18
CA ILE A 193 -10.62 18.03 10.52
C ILE A 193 -9.97 16.67 10.75
N ILE A 194 -10.66 15.70 11.37
CA ILE A 194 -10.19 14.30 11.46
C ILE A 194 -9.98 13.73 10.06
N SER A 195 -10.90 13.93 9.12
CA SER A 195 -10.75 13.49 7.72
C SER A 195 -9.50 14.10 7.06
N LEU A 196 -9.30 15.42 7.22
CA LEU A 196 -8.12 16.14 6.71
C LEU A 196 -6.81 15.71 7.40
N MET A 197 -6.83 15.39 8.69
CA MET A 197 -5.67 14.86 9.42
C MET A 197 -5.33 13.43 8.96
N VAL A 198 -6.34 12.62 8.64
CA VAL A 198 -6.18 11.24 8.11
C VAL A 198 -5.70 11.24 6.65
N ARG A 199 -6.03 12.28 5.85
CA ARG A 199 -5.54 12.51 4.48
C ARG A 199 -5.30 14.00 4.24
N LYS A 200 -4.08 14.48 4.55
CA LYS A 200 -3.70 15.89 4.29
C LYS A 200 -3.77 16.20 2.80
N PRO A 201 -4.61 17.16 2.35
CA PRO A 201 -4.58 17.63 0.97
C PRO A 201 -3.26 18.34 0.65
N LEU A 202 -2.95 18.40 -0.64
CA LEU A 202 -1.88 19.22 -1.19
C LEU A 202 -2.47 20.57 -1.65
N ILE A 203 -1.68 21.64 -1.58
CA ILE A 203 -2.17 23.02 -1.77
C ILE A 203 -2.76 23.27 -3.15
N GLN A 204 -2.16 22.69 -4.17
CA GLN A 204 -2.74 22.55 -5.49
C GLN A 204 -2.23 21.22 -6.07
N ARG A 205 -2.52 20.95 -7.33
CA ARG A 205 -1.77 19.93 -8.07
C ARG A 205 -1.65 20.38 -9.51
N ILE A 206 -0.47 20.88 -9.86
CA ILE A 206 -0.09 21.15 -11.24
C ILE A 206 -0.18 19.83 -12.02
N LYS A 207 -1.06 19.77 -13.04
CA LYS A 207 -1.25 18.61 -13.92
C LYS A 207 -1.01 18.97 -15.38
N THR A 208 -1.38 20.18 -15.76
CA THR A 208 -1.31 20.71 -17.11
C THR A 208 -0.16 21.72 -17.22
N LEU A 209 0.21 22.07 -18.46
CA LEU A 209 1.18 23.13 -18.71
C LEU A 209 0.61 24.51 -18.33
N GLU A 210 -0.71 24.66 -18.47
CA GLU A 210 -1.48 25.83 -18.09
C GLU A 210 -1.41 26.05 -16.57
N ASP A 211 -1.64 25.01 -15.76
CA ASP A 211 -1.45 25.07 -14.29
C ASP A 211 -0.01 25.51 -13.94
N LEU A 212 0.99 25.05 -14.68
CA LEU A 212 2.39 25.40 -14.45
C LEU A 212 2.66 26.87 -14.78
N VAL A 213 2.10 27.39 -15.88
CA VAL A 213 2.16 28.82 -16.24
C VAL A 213 1.46 29.68 -15.18
N GLU A 214 0.27 29.28 -14.73
CA GLU A 214 -0.49 29.99 -13.69
C GLU A 214 0.22 29.99 -12.33
N SER A 215 0.91 28.90 -11.98
CA SER A 215 1.72 28.82 -10.75
C SER A 215 2.92 29.77 -10.75
N GLY A 216 3.34 30.27 -11.92
CA GLY A 216 4.54 31.09 -12.08
C GLY A 216 5.86 30.35 -11.86
N MET A 217 5.83 29.02 -11.66
CA MET A 217 7.01 28.22 -11.37
C MET A 217 7.99 28.20 -12.55
N LYS A 218 9.28 28.35 -12.24
CA LYS A 218 10.35 28.31 -13.23
C LYS A 218 10.81 26.88 -13.50
N ILE A 219 11.12 26.62 -14.76
CA ILE A 219 11.62 25.35 -15.26
C ILE A 219 13.14 25.46 -15.41
N PHE A 220 13.88 24.61 -14.71
CA PHE A 220 15.32 24.51 -14.88
C PHE A 220 15.64 23.53 -16.01
N ALA A 221 16.50 23.99 -16.92
CA ALA A 221 17.11 23.16 -17.96
C ALA A 221 18.50 23.71 -18.28
N ASP A 222 19.36 22.81 -18.74
CA ASP A 222 20.66 23.17 -19.31
C ASP A 222 20.46 23.65 -20.75
N LEU A 223 20.40 24.97 -20.93
CA LEU A 223 20.21 25.63 -22.23
C LEU A 223 21.51 25.71 -23.05
N GLU A 224 22.66 25.43 -22.45
CA GLU A 224 23.94 25.38 -23.15
C GLU A 224 23.99 24.10 -24.00
N ASN A 225 23.63 22.96 -23.39
CA ASN A 225 23.45 21.72 -24.13
C ASN A 225 22.12 21.65 -24.92
N ASN A 226 21.08 22.39 -24.52
CA ASN A 226 19.73 22.32 -25.11
C ASN A 226 19.12 23.68 -25.48
N PRO A 227 19.75 24.46 -26.38
CA PRO A 227 19.27 25.81 -26.72
C PRO A 227 17.87 25.81 -27.37
N HIS A 228 17.48 24.71 -28.02
CA HIS A 228 16.19 24.55 -28.69
C HIS A 228 14.97 24.67 -27.75
N PHE A 229 15.13 24.50 -26.43
CA PHE A 229 14.03 24.73 -25.48
C PHE A 229 13.59 26.20 -25.44
N LEU A 230 14.48 27.15 -25.77
CA LEU A 230 14.17 28.59 -25.83
C LEU A 230 13.19 28.95 -26.95
N ASP A 231 13.18 28.18 -28.04
CA ASP A 231 12.30 28.41 -29.20
C ASP A 231 10.83 28.04 -28.91
N HIS A 232 10.56 27.31 -27.83
CA HIS A 232 9.21 26.86 -27.49
C HIS A 232 8.37 28.00 -26.86
N PRO A 233 7.18 28.35 -27.40
CA PRO A 233 6.49 29.62 -27.11
C PRO A 233 5.93 29.77 -25.68
N VAL A 234 5.73 28.65 -24.97
CA VAL A 234 5.29 28.60 -23.57
C VAL A 234 6.47 28.30 -22.65
N VAL A 235 7.00 27.06 -22.73
CA VAL A 235 8.19 26.60 -21.98
C VAL A 235 9.35 27.61 -21.99
N GLY A 236 9.73 28.17 -23.13
CA GLY A 236 10.84 29.13 -23.25
C GLY A 236 10.73 30.37 -22.36
N LYS A 237 9.51 30.77 -21.95
CA LYS A 237 9.27 31.89 -21.02
C LYS A 237 9.39 31.50 -19.53
N LEU A 238 9.31 30.20 -19.25
CA LEU A 238 9.44 29.62 -17.92
C LEU A 238 10.87 29.12 -17.63
N LEU A 239 11.70 28.94 -18.67
CA LEU A 239 13.07 28.47 -18.55
C LEU A 239 13.97 29.40 -17.73
N VAL A 240 14.85 28.79 -16.94
CA VAL A 240 15.97 29.41 -16.24
C VAL A 240 17.21 28.56 -16.50
N GLN A 241 18.31 29.20 -16.90
CA GLN A 241 19.61 28.52 -17.03
C GLN A 241 20.07 28.05 -15.65
N GLY A 242 20.32 26.76 -15.54
CA GLY A 242 21.02 26.17 -14.41
C GLY A 242 21.74 24.92 -14.87
N GLN A 243 22.82 24.54 -14.17
CA GLN A 243 23.31 23.17 -14.25
C GLN A 243 22.17 22.25 -13.83
N ASN A 244 22.01 21.10 -14.50
CA ASN A 244 21.13 20.06 -13.98
C ASN A 244 21.68 19.64 -12.61
N PRO A 245 20.99 19.96 -11.50
CA PRO A 245 21.43 19.51 -10.18
C PRO A 245 21.32 18.00 -10.12
N ASP A 246 22.07 17.39 -9.21
CA ASP A 246 22.11 15.94 -9.09
C ASP A 246 20.68 15.35 -8.98
N MET A 247 20.50 14.15 -9.52
CA MET A 247 19.21 13.44 -9.59
C MET A 247 18.57 13.29 -8.20
N TYR A 248 19.38 13.29 -7.15
CA TYR A 248 18.97 13.17 -5.75
C TYR A 248 18.65 14.50 -5.06
N GLU A 249 19.02 15.65 -5.63
CA GLU A 249 18.73 16.96 -5.02
C GLU A 249 17.25 17.32 -5.22
N THR A 250 16.51 17.43 -4.14
CA THR A 250 15.09 17.83 -4.10
C THR A 250 14.95 19.36 -4.19
N ALA A 251 15.17 19.91 -5.39
CA ALA A 251 14.99 21.34 -5.64
C ALA A 251 13.50 21.70 -5.83
N PRO A 252 13.03 22.84 -5.29
CA PRO A 252 11.64 23.29 -5.40
C PRO A 252 11.37 23.98 -6.75
N CYS A 253 11.77 23.36 -7.86
CA CYS A 253 11.61 23.89 -9.21
C CYS A 253 11.23 22.79 -10.21
N ALA A 254 10.44 23.12 -11.23
CA ALA A 254 10.18 22.21 -12.34
C ALA A 254 11.45 21.95 -13.15
N ARG A 255 11.57 20.77 -13.78
CA ARG A 255 12.72 20.37 -14.60
C ARG A 255 12.27 19.73 -15.90
N ILE A 256 13.04 19.90 -16.97
CA ILE A 256 12.85 19.14 -18.23
C ILE A 256 13.85 18.00 -18.28
N TRP A 257 13.37 16.78 -18.45
CA TRP A 257 14.21 15.58 -18.59
C TRP A 257 13.63 14.67 -19.68
N TYR A 258 14.46 13.75 -20.18
CA TYR A 258 14.04 12.73 -21.14
C TYR A 258 12.98 11.81 -20.57
N SER A 259 12.04 11.35 -21.39
CA SER A 259 10.95 10.43 -21.00
C SER A 259 11.43 9.24 -20.18
N GLU A 260 12.49 8.55 -20.64
CA GLU A 260 13.03 7.38 -19.95
C GLU A 260 13.56 7.69 -18.54
N TRP A 261 14.08 8.91 -18.33
CA TRP A 261 14.49 9.37 -17.01
C TRP A 261 13.28 9.81 -16.18
N VAL A 262 12.31 10.48 -16.79
CA VAL A 262 11.13 11.02 -16.09
C VAL A 262 10.23 9.90 -15.56
N ASP A 263 10.10 8.79 -16.28
CA ASP A 263 9.42 7.58 -15.80
C ASP A 263 10.14 6.97 -14.57
N LEU A 264 11.47 7.02 -14.53
CA LEU A 264 12.27 6.64 -13.36
C LEU A 264 12.18 7.68 -12.22
N PHE A 265 12.07 8.97 -12.52
CA PHE A 265 12.05 10.03 -11.50
C PHE A 265 10.91 9.85 -10.49
N GLU A 266 9.71 9.42 -10.90
CA GLU A 266 8.61 9.14 -9.96
C GLU A 266 9.01 8.09 -8.90
N GLU A 267 9.88 7.14 -9.24
CA GLU A 267 10.31 6.07 -8.33
C GLU A 267 11.59 6.41 -7.58
N LEU A 268 12.55 7.06 -8.25
CA LEU A 268 13.85 7.44 -7.70
C LEU A 268 13.76 8.58 -6.69
N THR A 269 12.87 9.54 -6.92
CA THR A 269 12.65 10.69 -6.03
C THR A 269 11.43 10.49 -5.14
N PHE A 270 11.20 9.25 -4.69
CA PHE A 270 10.11 8.98 -3.77
C PHE A 270 10.36 9.66 -2.41
N ASP A 271 9.50 10.62 -2.06
CA ASP A 271 9.47 11.25 -0.74
C ASP A 271 8.91 10.23 0.25
N TYR A 272 9.81 9.52 0.94
CA TYR A 272 9.48 8.52 1.95
C TYR A 272 8.84 9.12 3.20
N ASP A 273 8.96 10.42 3.44
CA ASP A 273 8.27 11.09 4.54
C ASP A 273 6.79 11.34 4.21
N ARG A 274 6.47 11.57 2.93
CA ARG A 274 5.10 11.74 2.42
C ARG A 274 4.49 10.48 1.81
N MET A 275 5.28 9.44 1.62
CA MET A 275 4.94 8.19 0.90
C MET A 275 4.39 8.45 -0.51
N GLN A 276 5.00 9.39 -1.24
CA GLN A 276 4.58 9.84 -2.58
C GLN A 276 5.80 10.23 -3.43
N PRO A 277 5.74 10.17 -4.77
CA PRO A 277 6.81 10.72 -5.62
C PRO A 277 6.95 12.23 -5.38
N TYR A 278 8.19 12.71 -5.21
CA TYR A 278 8.49 14.12 -4.97
C TYR A 278 8.17 14.97 -6.19
N TYR A 279 8.32 14.46 -7.41
CA TYR A 279 7.84 15.12 -8.63
C TYR A 279 6.48 14.54 -9.08
N VAL A 280 5.74 15.35 -9.82
CA VAL A 280 4.59 14.97 -10.65
C VAL A 280 5.01 15.21 -12.09
N VAL A 281 4.90 14.18 -12.93
CA VAL A 281 5.13 14.30 -14.36
C VAL A 281 3.91 14.96 -15.00
N LEU A 282 4.13 15.97 -15.84
CA LEU A 282 3.07 16.51 -16.70
C LEU A 282 2.91 15.61 -17.93
N ASP A 283 1.67 15.36 -18.35
CA ASP A 283 1.35 14.53 -19.52
C ASP A 283 1.81 15.15 -20.86
N ALA A 284 2.35 16.38 -20.84
CA ALA A 284 2.89 17.08 -22.00
C ALA A 284 4.27 16.54 -22.40
N GLU A 285 4.33 15.87 -23.56
CA GLU A 285 5.56 15.40 -24.18
C GLU A 285 6.06 16.38 -25.26
N TYR A 286 7.35 16.69 -25.22
CA TYR A 286 8.03 17.51 -26.23
C TYR A 286 9.06 16.64 -26.96
N SER A 287 8.95 16.52 -28.27
CA SER A 287 9.98 15.80 -29.03
C SER A 287 11.29 16.59 -29.01
N ALA A 288 12.34 15.99 -28.45
CA ALA A 288 13.72 16.47 -28.56
C ALA A 288 14.34 16.10 -29.93
N GLY A 289 13.61 15.39 -30.79
CA GLY A 289 14.09 14.87 -32.08
C GLY A 289 14.57 13.42 -31.98
N PRO A 290 15.14 12.86 -33.07
CA PRO A 290 15.65 11.50 -33.09
C PRO A 290 16.96 11.38 -32.30
N GLU A 291 17.09 10.32 -31.50
CA GLU A 291 18.39 9.88 -30.96
C GLU A 291 19.32 9.55 -32.14
N PHE A 292 20.60 9.87 -32.03
CA PHE A 292 21.58 9.41 -33.02
C PHE A 292 22.94 9.09 -32.39
N TYR A 293 23.62 8.12 -32.99
CA TYR A 293 25.00 7.77 -32.65
C TYR A 293 25.96 8.36 -33.67
N ALA A 294 27.14 8.78 -33.21
CA ALA A 294 28.18 9.29 -34.08
C ALA A 294 29.19 8.21 -34.43
N THR A 295 29.58 8.16 -35.70
CA THR A 295 30.69 7.36 -36.21
C THR A 295 31.64 8.26 -36.99
N LYS A 296 32.87 7.81 -37.24
CA LYS A 296 33.83 8.50 -38.11
C LYS A 296 33.16 8.81 -39.46
N TRP A 297 33.36 10.00 -40.03
CA TRP A 297 32.72 10.44 -41.29
C TRP A 297 32.80 9.40 -42.43
N ARG A 298 33.91 8.67 -42.52
CA ARG A 298 34.17 7.61 -43.52
C ARG A 298 34.16 6.18 -42.95
N SER A 299 33.50 5.95 -41.81
CA SER A 299 33.39 4.61 -41.22
C SER A 299 32.60 3.69 -42.15
N LEU A 300 33.23 2.60 -42.59
CA LEU A 300 32.56 1.50 -43.30
C LEU A 300 31.57 0.74 -42.38
N LEU A 301 31.72 0.88 -41.06
CA LEU A 301 30.83 0.26 -40.08
C LEU A 301 29.54 1.03 -39.86
N ALA A 302 29.43 2.29 -40.31
CA ALA A 302 28.23 3.10 -40.08
C ALA A 302 26.95 2.45 -40.64
N GLU A 303 27.03 1.86 -41.84
CA GLU A 303 25.90 1.15 -42.48
C GLU A 303 25.61 -0.18 -41.80
N VAL A 304 26.64 -0.86 -41.30
CA VAL A 304 26.53 -2.13 -40.58
C VAL A 304 25.88 -1.91 -39.20
N PHE A 305 26.34 -0.90 -38.46
CA PHE A 305 25.75 -0.47 -37.19
C PHE A 305 24.32 0.02 -37.37
N GLN A 306 24.02 0.82 -38.40
CA GLN A 306 22.65 1.27 -38.68
C GLN A 306 21.71 0.08 -38.99
N PHE A 307 22.15 -0.87 -39.81
CA PHE A 307 21.40 -2.08 -40.11
C PHE A 307 21.14 -2.91 -38.84
N ILE A 308 22.18 -3.24 -38.08
CA ILE A 308 22.07 -4.06 -36.87
C ILE A 308 21.21 -3.37 -35.81
N HIS A 309 21.39 -2.06 -35.58
CA HIS A 309 20.56 -1.30 -34.65
C HIS A 309 19.07 -1.37 -35.04
N MET A 310 18.76 -1.12 -36.32
CA MET A 310 17.39 -1.18 -36.83
C MET A 310 16.78 -2.58 -36.64
N THR A 311 17.51 -3.64 -36.97
CA THR A 311 17.08 -5.02 -36.73
C THR A 311 16.84 -5.32 -35.24
N LEU A 312 17.67 -4.80 -34.33
CA LEU A 312 17.51 -4.99 -32.88
C LEU A 312 16.34 -4.16 -32.30
N VAL A 313 16.01 -3.01 -32.89
CA VAL A 313 14.80 -2.24 -32.56
C VAL A 313 13.55 -2.96 -33.07
N GLU A 314 13.55 -3.43 -34.32
CA GLU A 314 12.46 -4.20 -34.94
C GLU A 314 12.20 -5.52 -34.20
N ALA A 315 13.25 -6.19 -33.72
CA ALA A 315 13.16 -7.38 -32.87
C ALA A 315 12.75 -7.09 -31.41
N GLY A 316 12.57 -5.83 -31.02
CA GLY A 316 12.21 -5.42 -29.66
C GLY A 316 13.32 -5.55 -28.61
N LEU A 317 14.53 -5.99 -28.99
CA LEU A 317 15.65 -6.20 -28.06
C LEU A 317 16.13 -4.89 -27.43
N VAL A 318 16.17 -3.79 -28.18
CA VAL A 318 16.49 -2.46 -27.61
C VAL A 318 15.46 -2.04 -26.55
N ARG A 319 14.16 -2.34 -26.77
CA ARG A 319 13.09 -2.07 -25.79
C ARG A 319 13.22 -2.95 -24.56
N LEU A 320 13.58 -4.23 -24.74
CA LEU A 320 13.86 -5.16 -23.64
C LEU A 320 15.04 -4.66 -22.79
N TRP A 321 16.15 -4.25 -23.39
CA TRP A 321 17.31 -3.75 -22.66
C TRP A 321 17.03 -2.41 -21.98
N LYS A 322 16.29 -1.48 -22.61
CA LYS A 322 15.82 -0.25 -21.94
C LYS A 322 14.96 -0.59 -20.70
N ARG A 323 14.06 -1.58 -20.77
CA ARG A 323 13.25 -2.05 -19.62
C ARG A 323 14.11 -2.72 -18.54
N GLN A 324 15.00 -3.65 -18.92
CA GLN A 324 15.91 -4.32 -17.98
C GLN A 324 16.82 -3.32 -17.25
N TRP A 325 17.34 -2.33 -17.97
CA TRP A 325 18.11 -1.25 -17.38
C TRP A 325 17.27 -0.39 -16.42
N SER A 326 16.04 -0.04 -16.78
CA SER A 326 15.12 0.68 -15.89
C SER A 326 14.81 -0.13 -14.62
N ASP A 327 14.59 -1.44 -14.74
CA ASP A 327 14.40 -2.36 -13.62
C ASP A 327 15.67 -2.51 -12.76
N GLU A 328 16.86 -2.50 -13.37
CA GLU A 328 18.14 -2.50 -12.67
C GLU A 328 18.38 -1.18 -11.91
N MET A 329 18.04 -0.02 -12.49
CA MET A 329 18.19 1.27 -11.78
C MET A 329 17.15 1.47 -10.70
N ARG A 330 15.90 1.03 -10.93
CA ARG A 330 14.88 0.85 -9.89
C ARG A 330 15.46 0.00 -8.75
N PHE A 331 16.04 -1.17 -9.05
CA PHE A 331 16.62 -2.05 -8.04
C PHE A 331 17.86 -1.44 -7.35
N LYS A 332 18.73 -0.74 -8.07
CA LYS A 332 19.99 -0.17 -7.55
C LYS A 332 19.76 1.03 -6.64
N TYR A 333 18.88 1.95 -7.04
CA TYR A 333 18.69 3.23 -6.34
C TYR A 333 17.51 3.21 -5.36
N VAL A 334 16.36 2.63 -5.75
CA VAL A 334 15.24 2.41 -4.81
C VAL A 334 15.59 1.26 -3.85
N GLY A 335 16.44 0.33 -4.27
CA GLY A 335 16.90 -0.79 -3.45
C GLY A 335 15.84 -1.88 -3.26
N ARG A 336 16.23 -2.98 -2.61
CA ARG A 336 15.29 -3.69 -1.72
C ARG A 336 15.05 -2.89 -0.42
N ARG A 337 14.96 -1.55 -0.48
CA ARG A 337 14.48 -0.79 0.69
C ARG A 337 13.11 -1.37 1.02
N PRO A 338 12.88 -1.84 2.25
CA PRO A 338 11.58 -2.40 2.59
C PRO A 338 10.54 -1.34 2.24
N ARG A 339 9.43 -1.75 1.61
CA ARG A 339 8.23 -0.90 1.55
C ARG A 339 7.93 -0.56 2.99
N VAL A 340 8.32 0.65 3.42
CA VAL A 340 8.19 1.12 4.81
C VAL A 340 6.74 0.84 5.16
N ASP A 341 6.51 -0.01 6.16
CA ASP A 341 5.16 -0.54 6.37
C ASP A 341 4.27 0.67 6.68
N ILE A 342 3.35 0.97 5.76
CA ILE A 342 2.58 2.22 5.71
C ILE A 342 1.76 2.42 7.01
N ARG A 343 1.64 1.34 7.79
CA ARG A 343 1.09 1.26 9.14
C ARG A 343 1.74 2.25 10.13
N ASP A 344 3.04 2.52 10.06
CA ASP A 344 3.77 3.17 11.17
C ASP A 344 3.89 4.70 11.07
N ARG A 345 3.58 5.31 9.91
CA ARG A 345 3.68 6.78 9.69
C ARG A 345 2.32 7.49 9.57
N VAL A 346 1.28 6.95 10.18
CA VAL A 346 -0.02 7.67 10.31
C VAL A 346 -0.38 7.98 11.76
N ASP A 347 0.65 8.03 12.60
CA ASP A 347 0.57 8.75 13.86
C ASP A 347 0.68 10.25 13.60
N LEU A 348 -0.16 11.01 14.29
CA LEU A 348 -0.07 12.46 14.33
C LEU A 348 1.24 12.86 15.02
N ASP A 349 2.11 13.53 14.28
CA ASP A 349 3.33 14.09 14.86
C ASP A 349 2.94 15.26 15.79
N PHE A 350 3.76 15.51 16.81
CA PHE A 350 3.64 16.69 17.66
C PHE A 350 3.70 17.99 16.83
N ASP A 351 4.43 17.94 15.72
CA ASP A 351 4.50 18.99 14.70
C ASP A 351 3.14 19.35 14.09
N ASP A 352 2.23 18.38 13.91
CA ASP A 352 0.88 18.63 13.41
C ASP A 352 -0.02 19.32 14.45
N MET A 353 0.27 19.13 15.73
CA MET A 353 -0.44 19.79 16.83
C MET A 353 0.11 21.18 17.16
N LYS A 354 1.23 21.62 16.56
CA LYS A 354 1.86 22.93 16.83
C LYS A 354 0.89 24.12 16.83
N PRO A 355 -0.07 24.26 15.90
CA PRO A 355 -1.00 25.39 15.93
C PRO A 355 -2.00 25.31 17.08
N ALA A 356 -2.44 24.12 17.48
CA ALA A 356 -3.29 23.95 18.65
C ALA A 356 -2.54 24.35 19.92
N TRP A 357 -1.27 23.94 20.06
CA TRP A 357 -0.38 24.40 21.12
C TRP A 357 -0.08 25.91 21.06
N LEU A 358 -0.01 26.50 19.87
CA LEU A 358 0.19 27.93 19.70
C LEU A 358 -1.07 28.74 20.05
N VAL A 359 -2.26 28.30 19.64
CA VAL A 359 -3.55 28.90 20.04
C VAL A 359 -3.75 28.77 21.54
N LEU A 360 -3.49 27.59 22.12
CA LEU A 360 -3.55 27.36 23.56
C LEU A 360 -2.47 28.17 24.30
N GLY A 361 -1.26 28.29 23.77
CA GLY A 361 -0.17 29.08 24.34
C GLY A 361 -0.39 30.59 24.24
N VAL A 362 -1.03 31.07 23.18
CA VAL A 362 -1.47 32.47 23.03
C VAL A 362 -2.66 32.75 23.95
N GLY A 363 -3.66 31.88 24.01
CA GLY A 363 -4.81 32.00 24.91
C GLY A 363 -4.39 31.95 26.39
N LEU A 364 -3.56 30.97 26.77
CA LEU A 364 -2.92 30.94 28.08
C LEU A 364 -1.99 32.13 28.28
N GLY A 365 -1.30 32.62 27.26
CA GLY A 365 -0.43 33.80 27.32
C GLY A 365 -1.18 35.10 27.58
N PHE A 366 -2.37 35.29 26.99
CA PHE A 366 -3.29 36.37 27.34
C PHE A 366 -3.86 36.18 28.76
N CYS A 367 -4.18 34.95 29.18
CA CYS A 367 -4.57 34.65 30.55
C CYS A 367 -3.42 34.80 31.57
N HIS A 368 -2.16 34.54 31.21
CA HIS A 368 -0.98 34.60 32.08
C HIS A 368 -0.35 35.98 32.13
N SER A 369 -0.37 36.77 31.06
CA SER A 369 -0.10 38.21 31.16
C SER A 369 -1.13 38.89 32.10
N ALA A 370 -2.33 38.32 32.22
CA ALA A 370 -3.31 38.69 33.24
C ALA A 370 -3.17 38.01 34.63
N THR A 371 -2.29 37.00 34.81
CA THR A 371 -2.24 36.21 36.08
C THR A 371 -0.89 35.74 36.64
N MET A 372 0.23 35.77 35.90
CA MET A 372 1.46 35.07 36.28
C MET A 372 2.76 35.85 36.08
N GLN A 373 3.11 36.60 37.12
CA GLN A 373 4.47 37.09 37.41
C GLN A 373 5.36 36.00 38.09
N TRP A 374 5.04 34.69 37.97
CA TRP A 374 5.40 33.74 39.05
C TRP A 374 5.88 32.30 38.74
N ILE A 375 5.73 31.70 37.54
CA ILE A 375 6.18 30.29 37.33
C ILE A 375 6.92 30.11 35.98
N GLY A 376 8.24 30.34 36.00
CA GLY A 376 9.13 30.23 34.84
C GLY A 376 10.18 29.11 34.89
N CYS A 377 10.11 28.18 35.85
CA CYS A 377 11.28 27.35 36.22
C CYS A 377 11.14 25.82 36.07
N VAL A 378 10.04 25.27 35.53
CA VAL A 378 9.82 23.79 35.54
C VAL A 378 10.00 23.13 34.16
N SER A 379 9.81 23.84 33.05
CA SER A 379 9.78 23.23 31.71
C SER A 379 11.14 22.82 31.10
N LEU A 380 12.25 23.07 31.78
CA LEU A 380 13.60 22.79 31.28
C LEU A 380 14.15 21.39 31.64
N LEU A 381 13.45 20.61 32.48
CA LEU A 381 13.98 19.33 33.00
C LEU A 381 13.57 18.08 32.20
N LEU A 382 12.47 18.13 31.43
CA LEU A 382 11.93 16.95 30.74
C LEU A 382 12.57 16.68 29.37
N LEU A 383 13.31 17.64 28.81
CA LEU A 383 13.86 17.57 27.45
C LEU A 383 15.20 16.81 27.34
N ARG A 384 15.66 16.15 28.43
CA ARG A 384 17.01 15.54 28.50
C ARG A 384 17.04 14.02 28.72
N ILE A 385 15.89 13.35 28.77
CA ILE A 385 15.79 11.90 29.08
C ILE A 385 15.50 11.04 27.83
N HIS A 386 15.14 11.64 26.69
CA HIS A 386 14.69 10.91 25.50
C HIS A 386 15.79 10.58 24.46
N SER A 387 17.08 10.75 24.78
CA SER A 387 18.16 10.74 23.77
C SER A 387 19.28 9.72 24.01
N ILE A 388 19.03 8.64 24.77
CA ILE A 388 20.00 7.54 24.95
C ILE A 388 19.26 6.19 24.85
N LEU A 389 19.85 5.26 24.09
CA LEU A 389 19.42 3.87 23.82
C LEU A 389 18.27 3.67 22.80
N THR A 390 18.61 3.82 21.51
CA THR A 390 18.05 2.96 20.45
C THR A 390 19.21 2.35 19.65
N CYS A 391 19.45 1.05 19.83
CA CYS A 391 20.39 0.27 19.00
C CYS A 391 19.61 -0.80 18.23
N ASN A 392 20.12 -1.19 17.06
CA ASN A 392 19.32 -1.70 15.95
C ASN A 392 18.88 -3.18 16.13
N SER A 393 17.65 -3.40 16.61
CA SER A 393 17.08 -4.73 16.92
C SER A 393 16.92 -5.65 15.73
N ASP A 394 16.69 -5.08 14.54
CA ASP A 394 16.04 -5.80 13.45
C ASP A 394 17.00 -6.72 12.68
N ALA A 395 18.27 -6.32 12.61
CA ALA A 395 19.34 -7.15 12.03
C ALA A 395 19.56 -8.44 12.85
N LEU A 396 19.46 -8.36 14.17
CA LEU A 396 19.69 -9.48 15.09
C LEU A 396 18.56 -10.52 14.97
N ASP A 397 17.30 -10.08 14.91
CA ASP A 397 16.15 -10.98 14.73
C ASP A 397 16.12 -11.60 13.31
N TYR A 398 16.55 -10.87 12.27
CA TYR A 398 16.67 -11.44 10.91
C TYR A 398 17.66 -12.61 10.85
N VAL A 399 18.87 -12.45 11.41
CA VAL A 399 19.90 -13.50 11.39
C VAL A 399 19.47 -14.69 12.24
N ALA A 400 18.85 -14.46 13.41
CA ALA A 400 18.31 -15.54 14.23
C ALA A 400 17.24 -16.36 13.49
N ARG A 401 16.27 -15.71 12.83
CA ARG A 401 15.22 -16.38 12.05
C ARG A 401 15.76 -17.19 10.88
N THR A 402 16.73 -16.64 10.14
CA THR A 402 17.32 -17.34 8.98
C THR A 402 18.09 -18.58 9.41
N THR A 403 18.84 -18.48 10.52
CA THR A 403 19.58 -19.62 11.11
C THR A 403 18.64 -20.72 11.61
N GLU A 404 17.56 -20.34 12.31
CA GLU A 404 16.53 -21.25 12.79
C GLU A 404 15.81 -21.96 11.63
N HIS A 405 15.48 -21.24 10.55
CA HIS A 405 14.90 -21.84 9.36
C HIS A 405 15.86 -22.84 8.70
N LEU A 406 17.11 -22.47 8.45
CA LEU A 406 18.11 -23.37 7.85
C LEU A 406 18.34 -24.63 8.70
N ALA A 407 18.36 -24.50 10.03
CA ALA A 407 18.41 -25.63 10.96
C ALA A 407 17.18 -26.55 10.84
N SER A 408 15.99 -26.00 10.60
CA SER A 408 14.75 -26.76 10.49
C SER A 408 14.61 -27.60 9.21
N VAL A 409 15.24 -27.19 8.09
CA VAL A 409 15.20 -27.92 6.80
C VAL A 409 16.43 -28.80 6.55
N HIS A 410 17.48 -28.71 7.38
CA HIS A 410 18.69 -29.51 7.21
C HIS A 410 18.53 -30.91 7.81
N SER A 411 18.72 -31.95 7.00
CA SER A 411 18.70 -33.34 7.46
C SER A 411 20.00 -33.72 8.18
N GLY A 412 20.07 -33.50 9.49
CA GLY A 412 21.21 -33.91 10.31
C GLY A 412 21.47 -32.99 11.49
N VAL A 413 22.68 -33.07 12.07
CA VAL A 413 23.10 -32.18 13.15
C VAL A 413 23.53 -30.84 12.56
N PHE A 414 22.76 -29.78 12.79
CA PHE A 414 23.04 -28.45 12.27
C PHE A 414 24.16 -27.76 13.08
N ASN A 415 25.36 -27.73 12.50
CA ASN A 415 26.56 -27.19 13.13
C ASN A 415 26.87 -25.77 12.61
N CYS A 416 26.82 -24.78 13.49
CA CYS A 416 27.20 -23.40 13.19
C CYS A 416 28.59 -23.07 13.75
N ILE A 417 29.45 -22.47 12.95
CA ILE A 417 30.72 -21.88 13.40
C ILE A 417 30.56 -20.36 13.43
N PHE A 418 31.02 -19.73 14.50
CA PHE A 418 31.06 -18.28 14.69
C PHE A 418 32.53 -17.87 14.81
N LEU A 419 32.98 -17.03 13.88
CA LEU A 419 34.37 -16.61 13.75
C LEU A 419 34.44 -15.08 13.79
N ASP A 420 35.05 -14.55 14.84
CA ASP A 420 35.25 -13.11 15.01
C ASP A 420 36.73 -12.75 14.88
N PHE A 421 37.04 -11.83 13.97
CA PHE A 421 38.38 -11.32 13.74
C PHE A 421 38.67 -10.00 14.47
N SER A 422 37.73 -9.46 15.25
CA SER A 422 37.93 -8.28 16.09
C SER A 422 39.18 -8.43 16.97
N ALA A 423 40.17 -7.56 16.74
CA ALA A 423 41.48 -7.68 17.38
C ALA A 423 41.54 -7.09 18.80
N GLN A 424 40.61 -6.19 19.15
CA GLN A 424 40.60 -5.47 20.42
C GLN A 424 39.54 -6.02 21.38
N ASP A 425 38.29 -6.15 20.93
CA ASP A 425 37.17 -6.66 21.72
C ASP A 425 36.41 -7.75 20.93
N PRO A 426 36.82 -9.03 21.06
CA PRO A 426 36.15 -10.15 20.40
C PRO A 426 34.73 -10.29 20.96
N TYR A 427 33.74 -10.31 20.07
CA TYR A 427 32.33 -10.39 20.40
C TYR A 427 31.78 -9.15 21.15
N ASP A 428 32.30 -7.94 20.93
CA ASP A 428 31.54 -6.70 21.19
C ASP A 428 30.86 -6.17 19.92
N ASN A 429 30.13 -7.06 19.25
CA ASN A 429 29.42 -6.79 18.00
C ASN A 429 28.18 -7.69 17.85
N ILE A 430 27.52 -7.61 16.70
CA ILE A 430 26.27 -8.33 16.42
C ILE A 430 26.36 -9.86 16.61
N LEU A 431 27.55 -10.48 16.46
CA LEU A 431 27.71 -11.92 16.70
C LEU A 431 27.39 -12.29 18.16
N ASN A 432 27.71 -11.44 19.13
CA ASN A 432 27.40 -11.70 20.53
C ASN A 432 25.88 -11.70 20.79
N GLY A 433 25.17 -10.74 20.18
CA GLY A 433 23.71 -10.71 20.20
C GLY A 433 23.08 -11.95 19.58
N ILE A 434 23.68 -12.50 18.52
CA ILE A 434 23.25 -13.76 17.89
C ILE A 434 23.59 -14.98 18.77
N LEU A 435 24.79 -15.01 19.37
CA LEU A 435 25.23 -16.08 20.27
C LEU A 435 24.32 -16.17 21.51
N GLN A 436 23.94 -15.03 22.09
CA GLN A 436 23.01 -14.91 23.21
C GLN A 436 21.53 -15.14 22.84
N SER A 437 21.19 -15.21 21.55
CA SER A 437 19.80 -15.39 21.12
C SER A 437 19.22 -16.72 21.61
N PRO A 438 18.11 -16.71 22.39
CA PRO A 438 17.52 -17.94 22.94
C PRO A 438 16.90 -18.83 21.84
N ARG A 439 16.64 -18.28 20.65
CA ARG A 439 16.12 -19.02 19.48
C ARG A 439 17.11 -20.04 18.94
N LEU A 440 18.42 -19.80 19.15
CA LEU A 440 19.49 -20.66 18.65
C LEU A 440 20.01 -21.64 19.70
N THR A 441 19.21 -21.96 20.72
CA THR A 441 19.58 -22.89 21.82
C THR A 441 19.72 -24.34 21.36
N ASN A 442 18.98 -24.74 20.32
CA ASN A 442 19.02 -26.11 19.77
C ASN A 442 20.07 -26.31 18.66
N VAL A 443 20.83 -25.26 18.32
CA VAL A 443 21.86 -25.29 17.27
C VAL A 443 23.24 -25.45 17.93
N ILE A 444 24.07 -26.36 17.42
CA ILE A 444 25.43 -26.53 17.95
C ILE A 444 26.30 -25.37 17.46
N LYS A 445 26.93 -24.64 18.41
CA LYS A 445 27.73 -23.44 18.15
C LYS A 445 29.19 -23.70 18.47
N TYR A 446 30.07 -23.53 17.49
CA TYR A 446 31.52 -23.51 17.66
C TYR A 446 31.99 -22.05 17.59
N VAL A 447 32.45 -21.50 18.71
CA VAL A 447 32.81 -20.07 18.82
C VAL A 447 34.33 -19.92 18.81
N LEU A 448 34.87 -19.16 17.87
CA LEU A 448 36.29 -19.03 17.61
C LEU A 448 36.71 -17.56 17.54
N ASN A 449 37.64 -17.18 18.41
CA ASN A 449 38.36 -15.92 18.29
C ASN A 449 39.48 -16.11 17.24
N GLY A 450 39.62 -15.15 16.30
CA GLY A 450 40.59 -15.19 15.20
C GLY A 450 42.07 -15.33 15.63
N SER A 451 42.39 -15.12 16.91
CA SER A 451 43.73 -15.35 17.49
C SER A 451 44.13 -16.83 17.65
N TYR A 452 43.19 -17.80 17.57
CA TYR A 452 43.46 -19.21 17.89
C TYR A 452 43.54 -20.14 16.65
N HIS A 453 44.67 -20.13 15.96
CA HIS A 453 44.92 -21.00 14.79
C HIS A 453 44.90 -22.51 15.08
N GLU A 454 45.28 -22.96 16.30
CA GLU A 454 45.26 -24.40 16.62
C GLU A 454 43.84 -24.97 16.76
N ALA A 455 42.88 -24.16 17.22
CA ALA A 455 41.50 -24.58 17.42
C ALA A 455 40.78 -24.94 16.11
N LEU A 456 41.22 -24.37 14.97
CA LEU A 456 40.70 -24.68 13.64
C LEU A 456 40.83 -26.17 13.26
N ARG A 457 41.82 -26.89 13.82
CA ARG A 457 42.01 -28.33 13.57
C ARG A 457 40.97 -29.24 14.25
N ASN A 458 40.25 -28.72 15.25
CA ASN A 458 39.27 -29.46 16.03
C ASN A 458 37.81 -29.14 15.62
N LEU A 459 37.62 -28.36 14.55
CA LEU A 459 36.30 -28.07 14.00
C LEU A 459 35.68 -29.30 13.31
N PRO A 460 34.33 -29.39 13.24
CA PRO A 460 33.69 -30.40 12.41
C PRO A 460 34.09 -30.20 10.94
N PRO A 461 34.46 -31.26 10.20
CA PRO A 461 34.95 -31.14 8.82
C PRO A 461 33.89 -30.62 7.84
N THR A 462 32.61 -30.67 8.21
CA THR A 462 31.48 -30.18 7.41
C THR A 462 30.49 -29.41 8.30
N PRO A 463 30.73 -28.13 8.61
CA PRO A 463 29.75 -27.29 9.28
C PRO A 463 28.58 -26.99 8.34
N SER A 464 27.39 -26.86 8.91
CA SER A 464 26.16 -26.54 8.16
C SER A 464 26.07 -25.05 7.85
N LEU A 465 26.70 -24.19 8.66
CA LEU A 465 26.72 -22.73 8.47
C LEU A 465 27.97 -22.11 9.14
N LEU A 466 28.53 -21.06 8.53
CA LEU A 466 29.68 -20.31 9.05
C LEU A 466 29.35 -18.82 9.08
N PHE A 467 29.43 -18.22 10.25
CA PHE A 467 29.34 -16.77 10.47
C PHE A 467 30.74 -16.20 10.62
N VAL A 468 31.05 -15.15 9.87
CA VAL A 468 32.31 -14.42 9.96
C VAL A 468 32.00 -12.94 10.19
N HIS A 469 32.66 -12.33 11.17
CA HIS A 469 32.73 -10.88 11.33
C HIS A 469 34.14 -10.38 10.95
N PRO A 470 34.36 -9.92 9.70
CA PRO A 470 35.67 -9.48 9.24
C PRO A 470 35.92 -8.01 9.62
N GLU A 471 37.04 -7.74 10.30
CA GLU A 471 37.46 -6.36 10.60
C GLU A 471 38.31 -5.76 9.45
N LEU A 472 39.09 -6.57 8.73
CA LEU A 472 39.75 -6.19 7.47
C LEU A 472 39.71 -7.34 6.45
N THR A 473 39.43 -7.02 5.18
CA THR A 473 39.30 -7.97 4.07
C THR A 473 40.62 -8.63 3.64
N SER A 474 41.78 -8.03 3.95
CA SER A 474 43.10 -8.43 3.45
C SER A 474 43.68 -9.73 4.02
N HIS A 475 43.08 -10.30 5.07
CA HIS A 475 43.61 -11.51 5.73
C HIS A 475 42.84 -12.80 5.41
N PHE A 476 41.70 -12.70 4.71
CA PHE A 476 40.81 -13.86 4.51
C PHE A 476 41.40 -14.93 3.56
N GLU A 477 42.24 -14.53 2.60
CA GLU A 477 42.88 -15.45 1.64
C GLU A 477 43.80 -16.49 2.32
N GLN A 478 44.33 -16.18 3.51
CA GLN A 478 45.26 -17.05 4.23
C GLN A 478 44.59 -18.28 4.87
N LEU A 479 43.25 -18.34 4.89
CA LEU A 479 42.48 -19.44 5.48
C LEU A 479 42.06 -20.53 4.49
N LEU A 480 42.04 -20.24 3.17
CA LEU A 480 41.67 -21.22 2.15
C LEU A 480 42.47 -22.55 2.19
N PRO A 481 43.79 -22.59 2.48
CA PRO A 481 44.57 -23.83 2.43
C PRO A 481 44.19 -24.90 3.47
N PHE A 482 43.50 -24.52 4.54
CA PHE A 482 43.18 -25.41 5.67
C PHE A 482 41.80 -26.07 5.54
N ALA A 483 41.02 -25.67 4.53
CA ALA A 483 39.63 -26.04 4.36
C ALA A 483 39.52 -27.29 3.45
N GLN A 484 39.47 -28.49 4.04
CA GLN A 484 39.38 -29.78 3.30
C GLN A 484 38.00 -30.06 2.67
N TYR A 485 37.44 -29.08 1.95
CA TYR A 485 36.17 -29.19 1.26
C TYR A 485 36.41 -29.50 -0.22
N THR A 486 35.61 -30.42 -0.77
CA THR A 486 35.69 -30.76 -2.19
C THR A 486 35.31 -29.57 -3.07
N ILE A 487 34.27 -28.83 -2.67
CA ILE A 487 33.82 -27.56 -3.28
C ILE A 487 33.18 -26.68 -2.20
N ILE A 488 33.51 -25.38 -2.16
CA ILE A 488 32.85 -24.32 -1.35
C ILE A 488 32.21 -23.31 -2.31
N ASN A 489 30.94 -22.98 -2.10
CA ASN A 489 30.27 -21.90 -2.83
C ASN A 489 30.12 -20.67 -1.92
N PHE A 490 30.81 -19.60 -2.25
CA PHE A 490 30.60 -18.29 -1.64
C PHE A 490 29.52 -17.55 -2.43
N LEU A 491 28.47 -17.06 -1.76
CA LEU A 491 27.45 -16.21 -2.36
C LEU A 491 27.54 -14.83 -1.71
N ASP A 492 28.09 -13.86 -2.44
CA ASP A 492 28.13 -12.48 -1.98
C ASP A 492 26.75 -11.85 -2.22
N ILE A 493 26.00 -11.71 -1.12
CA ILE A 493 24.61 -11.22 -1.14
C ILE A 493 24.54 -9.71 -1.50
N THR A 494 25.65 -8.99 -1.39
CA THR A 494 25.78 -7.58 -1.76
C THR A 494 26.10 -7.38 -3.25
N SER A 495 26.88 -8.28 -3.88
CA SER A 495 27.18 -8.22 -5.32
C SER A 495 26.38 -9.19 -6.20
N MET A 496 25.62 -10.11 -5.61
CA MET A 496 24.94 -11.24 -6.27
C MET A 496 25.89 -12.17 -7.07
N SER A 497 27.20 -12.10 -6.84
CA SER A 497 28.18 -13.01 -7.46
C SER A 497 28.29 -14.32 -6.68
N SER A 498 28.49 -15.43 -7.40
CA SER A 498 28.76 -16.73 -6.79
C SER A 498 30.17 -17.21 -7.15
N GLN A 499 30.99 -17.52 -6.15
CA GLN A 499 32.34 -17.99 -6.34
C GLN A 499 32.46 -19.43 -5.84
N GLN A 500 32.73 -20.33 -6.78
CA GLN A 500 32.86 -21.75 -6.53
C GLN A 500 34.34 -22.11 -6.45
N CYS A 501 34.81 -22.39 -5.23
CA CYS A 501 36.20 -22.74 -4.93
C CYS A 501 36.35 -24.23 -4.66
N ASN A 502 37.40 -24.84 -5.21
CA ASN A 502 37.94 -26.11 -4.74
C ASN A 502 39.41 -25.95 -4.33
N VAL A 503 40.05 -27.02 -3.90
CA VAL A 503 41.44 -27.04 -3.40
C VAL A 503 42.49 -26.57 -4.43
N ALA A 504 42.14 -26.49 -5.73
CA ALA A 504 43.05 -26.10 -6.80
C ALA A 504 42.69 -24.77 -7.50
N GLN A 505 41.41 -24.42 -7.63
CA GLN A 505 40.94 -23.23 -8.34
C GLN A 505 39.62 -22.68 -7.76
N CYS A 506 39.47 -21.35 -7.81
CA CYS A 506 38.19 -20.66 -7.60
C CYS A 506 37.65 -20.11 -8.92
N LEU A 507 36.53 -20.66 -9.40
CA LEU A 507 35.75 -20.06 -10.49
C LEU A 507 34.79 -19.02 -9.91
N ARG A 508 35.00 -17.76 -10.26
CA ARG A 508 34.09 -16.66 -9.95
C ARG A 508 33.07 -16.52 -11.08
N TRP A 509 31.80 -16.71 -10.75
CA TRP A 509 30.68 -16.51 -11.66
C TRP A 509 30.04 -15.16 -11.32
N GLU A 510 30.22 -14.18 -12.19
CA GLU A 510 29.70 -12.83 -11.97
C GLU A 510 28.17 -12.78 -12.11
N LYS A 511 27.59 -13.68 -12.92
CA LYS A 511 26.15 -14.02 -12.95
C LYS A 511 25.99 -15.52 -13.23
N VAL A 512 24.85 -16.11 -12.82
CA VAL A 512 24.51 -17.53 -13.02
C VAL A 512 24.56 -17.89 -14.52
N PRO A 513 25.21 -19.01 -14.94
CA PRO A 513 25.36 -19.33 -16.36
C PRO A 513 24.04 -19.64 -17.06
N HIS A 514 23.91 -19.16 -18.30
CA HIS A 514 22.71 -19.30 -19.13
C HIS A 514 22.49 -20.79 -19.56
N PRO A 515 21.26 -21.34 -19.48
CA PRO A 515 21.00 -22.77 -19.74
C PRO A 515 21.43 -23.30 -21.12
N ILE A 516 21.61 -22.42 -22.10
CA ILE A 516 21.94 -22.77 -23.50
C ILE A 516 23.20 -23.65 -23.65
N PHE A 517 24.09 -23.66 -22.66
CA PHE A 517 25.32 -24.47 -22.70
C PHE A 517 25.12 -25.97 -22.48
N PHE A 518 23.92 -26.43 -22.12
CA PHE A 518 23.61 -27.85 -21.94
C PHE A 518 23.25 -28.61 -23.24
N PHE A 519 23.12 -27.93 -24.39
CA PHE A 519 22.46 -28.50 -25.58
C PHE A 519 23.34 -28.52 -26.83
N LYS A 520 23.77 -29.71 -27.29
CA LYS A 520 24.67 -29.85 -28.46
C LYS A 520 24.25 -30.84 -29.56
N ASP A 521 23.41 -31.84 -29.28
CA ASP A 521 23.32 -33.06 -30.11
C ASP A 521 22.03 -33.26 -30.94
N HIS A 522 21.19 -32.23 -31.16
CA HIS A 522 19.90 -32.39 -31.88
C HIS A 522 19.84 -31.65 -33.24
N ARG A 523 20.91 -31.75 -34.05
CA ARG A 523 21.05 -31.05 -35.35
C ARG A 523 20.27 -31.66 -36.55
N GLN A 524 19.50 -32.74 -36.37
CA GLN A 524 18.86 -33.45 -37.50
C GLN A 524 17.49 -32.89 -37.95
N MET A 525 16.98 -31.80 -37.33
CA MET A 525 15.64 -31.27 -37.63
C MET A 525 15.61 -29.95 -38.43
N THR A 526 16.77 -29.44 -38.86
CA THR A 526 16.85 -28.22 -39.66
C THR A 526 16.04 -28.32 -40.96
N LYS A 527 15.36 -27.22 -41.37
CA LYS A 527 14.60 -27.04 -42.63
C LYS A 527 13.16 -27.56 -42.70
N ARG A 528 12.55 -28.09 -41.62
CA ARG A 528 11.10 -28.35 -41.58
C ARG A 528 10.41 -27.36 -40.66
N ASN A 529 9.56 -26.50 -41.21
CA ASN A 529 8.78 -25.53 -40.43
C ASN A 529 7.90 -26.27 -39.41
N ILE A 530 7.87 -25.74 -38.18
CA ILE A 530 7.01 -26.21 -37.09
C ILE A 530 5.63 -25.64 -37.34
N THR A 531 4.71 -26.48 -37.78
CA THR A 531 3.34 -26.04 -38.06
C THR A 531 2.50 -26.11 -36.78
N TYR A 532 1.79 -25.04 -36.44
CA TYR A 532 0.93 -25.02 -35.27
C TYR A 532 -0.45 -24.41 -35.54
N ILE A 533 -1.42 -24.84 -34.75
CA ILE A 533 -2.75 -24.21 -34.68
C ILE A 533 -2.87 -23.55 -33.31
N LYS A 534 -3.30 -22.29 -33.27
CA LYS A 534 -3.71 -21.58 -32.04
C LYS A 534 -5.24 -21.53 -31.95
N ASN A 535 -5.79 -21.22 -30.79
CA ASN A 535 -7.17 -20.72 -30.68
C ASN A 535 -7.09 -19.19 -30.50
N GLU A 536 -7.91 -18.40 -31.21
CA GLU A 536 -7.83 -16.92 -31.11
C GLU A 536 -8.51 -16.35 -29.86
N GLU A 537 -9.47 -17.05 -29.27
CA GLU A 537 -10.33 -16.50 -28.22
C GLU A 537 -9.80 -16.72 -26.79
N LEU A 538 -8.84 -17.62 -26.60
CA LEU A 538 -8.21 -17.81 -25.29
C LEU A 538 -6.94 -16.96 -25.19
N LEU A 539 -6.98 -16.01 -24.27
CA LEU A 539 -5.87 -15.13 -23.90
C LEU A 539 -4.51 -15.77 -23.46
N PRO A 540 -4.35 -17.05 -23.05
CA PRO A 540 -3.05 -17.59 -22.58
C PRO A 540 -1.96 -17.82 -23.65
N PHE A 541 -2.18 -17.50 -24.93
CA PHE A 541 -1.29 -18.01 -25.99
C PHE A 541 0.01 -17.24 -26.25
N ALA A 542 0.21 -16.04 -25.69
CA ALA A 542 1.41 -15.25 -26.00
C ALA A 542 2.72 -15.96 -25.63
N TRP A 543 2.83 -16.51 -24.41
CA TRP A 543 4.02 -17.23 -23.96
C TRP A 543 4.21 -18.57 -24.67
N ASN A 544 3.11 -19.25 -25.02
CA ASN A 544 3.15 -20.53 -25.74
C ASN A 544 3.55 -20.35 -27.21
N ARG A 545 3.21 -19.21 -27.81
CA ARG A 545 3.76 -18.78 -29.11
C ARG A 545 5.25 -18.47 -29.01
N HIS A 546 5.70 -17.70 -28.01
CA HIS A 546 7.13 -17.43 -27.80
C HIS A 546 7.93 -18.72 -27.58
N TRP A 547 7.41 -19.69 -26.82
CA TRP A 547 8.02 -21.01 -26.70
C TRP A 547 8.21 -21.71 -28.05
N LEU A 548 7.21 -21.70 -28.94
CA LEU A 548 7.36 -22.28 -30.28
C LEU A 548 8.32 -21.48 -31.17
N GLU A 549 8.31 -20.15 -31.11
CA GLU A 549 9.21 -19.29 -31.88
C GLU A 549 10.68 -19.49 -31.46
N GLU A 550 10.97 -19.56 -30.16
CA GLU A 550 12.32 -19.88 -29.66
C GLU A 550 12.72 -21.33 -29.94
N THR A 551 11.78 -22.28 -29.87
CA THR A 551 12.02 -23.67 -30.27
C THR A 551 12.37 -23.77 -31.77
N ALA A 552 11.64 -23.03 -32.61
CA ALA A 552 11.90 -22.97 -34.05
C ALA A 552 13.28 -22.34 -34.34
N ARG A 553 13.58 -21.22 -33.69
CA ARG A 553 14.89 -20.55 -33.77
C ARG A 553 16.03 -21.49 -33.36
N TYR A 554 15.88 -22.23 -32.25
CA TYR A 554 16.87 -23.21 -31.78
C TYR A 554 17.09 -24.35 -32.79
N LEU A 555 16.02 -24.84 -33.43
CA LEU A 555 16.11 -25.88 -34.47
C LEU A 555 16.48 -25.34 -35.87
N ASN A 556 16.76 -24.04 -35.99
CA ASN A 556 16.99 -23.33 -37.26
C ASN A 556 15.88 -23.62 -38.29
N THR A 557 14.65 -23.30 -37.88
CA THR A 557 13.41 -23.45 -38.64
C THR A 557 12.42 -22.35 -38.24
N GLU A 558 11.27 -22.29 -38.88
CA GLU A 558 10.21 -21.29 -38.61
C GLU A 558 9.00 -21.94 -37.92
N ALA A 559 8.38 -21.23 -36.98
CA ALA A 559 7.08 -21.57 -36.45
C ALA A 559 6.00 -20.95 -37.36
N VAL A 560 5.25 -21.78 -38.07
CA VAL A 560 4.20 -21.34 -39.00
C VAL A 560 2.83 -21.64 -38.41
N GLU A 561 2.06 -20.58 -38.17
CA GLU A 561 0.66 -20.71 -37.81
C GLU A 561 -0.18 -21.16 -39.00
N LEU A 562 -1.12 -22.08 -38.76
CA LEU A 562 -2.12 -22.50 -39.72
C LEU A 562 -3.46 -21.87 -39.37
N GLN A 563 -3.93 -20.99 -40.25
CA GLN A 563 -5.26 -20.42 -40.17
C GLN A 563 -6.34 -21.50 -40.27
N HIS A 564 -7.44 -21.29 -39.57
CA HIS A 564 -8.65 -22.12 -39.60
C HIS A 564 -9.91 -21.25 -39.56
N ASP A 565 -11.01 -21.75 -40.10
CA ASP A 565 -12.28 -21.04 -40.15
C ASP A 565 -13.17 -21.36 -38.93
N CYS A 566 -12.56 -21.72 -37.79
CA CYS A 566 -13.26 -22.04 -36.55
C CYS A 566 -13.43 -20.77 -35.70
N GLU A 567 -14.63 -20.19 -35.74
CA GLU A 567 -15.05 -19.05 -34.90
C GLU A 567 -15.83 -19.54 -33.66
N GLY A 568 -15.76 -18.78 -32.54
CA GLY A 568 -16.53 -19.01 -31.33
C GLY A 568 -15.91 -19.96 -30.30
N THR A 569 -16.60 -20.14 -29.17
CA THR A 569 -16.23 -21.06 -28.09
C THR A 569 -17.08 -22.35 -28.08
N GLY A 570 -16.73 -23.30 -27.19
CA GLY A 570 -17.59 -24.44 -26.85
C GLY A 570 -17.61 -25.58 -27.87
N GLN A 571 -18.69 -26.38 -27.87
CA GLN A 571 -18.76 -27.63 -28.64
C GLN A 571 -18.67 -27.45 -30.16
N ALA A 572 -19.20 -26.33 -30.69
CA ALA A 572 -19.14 -26.04 -32.12
C ALA A 572 -17.69 -25.78 -32.59
N PHE A 573 -16.97 -24.95 -31.83
CA PHE A 573 -15.53 -24.73 -32.01
C PHE A 573 -14.74 -26.02 -31.87
N GLU A 574 -14.99 -26.81 -30.82
CA GLU A 574 -14.35 -28.13 -30.67
C GLU A 574 -14.61 -29.06 -31.86
N ALA A 575 -15.83 -29.09 -32.40
CA ALA A 575 -16.19 -29.92 -33.54
C ALA A 575 -15.49 -29.43 -34.83
N CYS A 576 -15.39 -28.12 -35.03
CA CYS A 576 -14.61 -27.51 -36.11
C CYS A 576 -13.12 -27.84 -35.97
N LEU A 577 -12.54 -27.63 -34.79
CA LEU A 577 -11.15 -27.96 -34.52
C LEU A 577 -10.88 -29.46 -34.69
N ARG A 578 -11.84 -30.33 -34.33
CA ARG A 578 -11.79 -31.78 -34.54
C ARG A 578 -11.80 -32.15 -36.02
N LYS A 579 -12.49 -31.39 -36.88
CA LYS A 579 -12.45 -31.51 -38.35
C LYS A 579 -11.11 -31.05 -38.94
N HIS A 580 -10.49 -30.00 -38.39
CA HIS A 580 -9.11 -29.62 -38.76
C HIS A 580 -8.07 -30.64 -38.25
N ARG A 581 -8.27 -31.21 -37.06
CA ARG A 581 -7.43 -32.29 -36.49
C ARG A 581 -7.43 -33.58 -37.32
N THR A 582 -8.51 -33.90 -38.04
CA THR A 582 -8.58 -35.08 -38.92
C THR A 582 -7.90 -34.87 -40.28
N ASP A 583 -7.47 -33.66 -40.62
CA ASP A 583 -6.67 -33.36 -41.82
C ASP A 583 -5.18 -33.65 -41.56
N ARG A 584 -4.85 -34.95 -41.64
CA ARG A 584 -3.70 -35.65 -41.01
C ARG A 584 -2.27 -35.13 -41.29
N ASN A 585 -2.09 -34.10 -42.12
CA ASN A 585 -0.79 -33.61 -42.56
C ASN A 585 -0.55 -32.12 -42.24
N LYS A 586 -1.50 -31.42 -41.61
CA LYS A 586 -1.42 -29.96 -41.50
C LYS A 586 -0.58 -29.47 -40.33
N ALA A 587 -0.95 -29.77 -39.07
CA ALA A 587 -0.26 -29.23 -37.87
C ALA A 587 0.62 -30.26 -37.13
N ASP A 588 1.80 -29.85 -36.66
CA ASP A 588 2.73 -30.63 -35.83
C ASP A 588 2.35 -30.61 -34.33
N ILE A 589 1.88 -29.45 -33.86
CA ILE A 589 1.43 -29.21 -32.49
C ILE A 589 0.17 -28.34 -32.47
N LEU A 590 -0.73 -28.64 -31.54
CA LEU A 590 -1.91 -27.84 -31.25
C LEU A 590 -1.67 -27.04 -29.97
N LEU A 591 -1.53 -25.73 -30.10
CA LEU A 591 -1.53 -24.79 -28.99
C LEU A 591 -2.96 -24.52 -28.55
N THR A 592 -3.52 -25.49 -27.84
CA THR A 592 -4.72 -25.31 -27.01
C THR A 592 -4.39 -25.83 -25.63
N VAL A 593 -4.56 -25.01 -24.60
CA VAL A 593 -4.45 -25.45 -23.20
C VAL A 593 -5.60 -26.40 -22.92
N MET A 594 -5.37 -27.70 -23.06
CA MET A 594 -6.39 -28.71 -22.79
C MET A 594 -6.36 -29.09 -21.31
N VAL A 595 -7.35 -28.62 -20.56
CA VAL A 595 -7.77 -29.29 -19.33
C VAL A 595 -8.17 -30.72 -19.71
N MET A 596 -7.68 -31.71 -18.97
CA MET A 596 -7.62 -33.13 -19.34
C MET A 596 -8.94 -33.70 -19.92
N LEU A 597 -9.08 -33.70 -21.25
CA LEU A 597 -10.19 -34.36 -21.93
C LEU A 597 -10.12 -35.87 -21.69
N LYS A 598 -11.13 -36.42 -21.00
CA LYS A 598 -11.24 -37.83 -20.61
C LYS A 598 -11.22 -38.82 -21.79
N HIS A 599 -11.41 -38.34 -23.02
CA HIS A 599 -11.32 -39.09 -24.28
C HIS A 599 -10.51 -38.33 -25.33
N ILE A 600 -9.20 -38.55 -25.35
CA ILE A 600 -8.34 -38.17 -26.48
C ILE A 600 -8.30 -39.35 -27.46
N PRO A 601 -8.54 -39.14 -28.77
CA PRO A 601 -8.44 -40.20 -29.77
C PRO A 601 -7.03 -40.80 -29.78
N ARG A 602 -6.93 -42.12 -30.01
CA ARG A 602 -5.65 -42.87 -30.10
C ARG A 602 -4.67 -42.35 -31.18
N GLU A 603 -5.09 -41.39 -32.00
CA GLU A 603 -4.32 -40.76 -33.08
C GLU A 603 -3.44 -39.58 -32.61
N PHE A 604 -3.43 -39.27 -31.31
CA PHE A 604 -2.67 -38.14 -30.74
C PHE A 604 -1.73 -38.57 -29.61
N ARG A 605 -0.66 -37.80 -29.41
CA ARG A 605 0.22 -37.90 -28.24
C ARG A 605 0.16 -36.61 -27.43
N GLN A 606 -0.10 -36.74 -26.13
CA GLN A 606 -0.02 -35.61 -25.20
C GLN A 606 1.43 -35.32 -24.84
N LEU A 607 1.78 -34.05 -24.93
CA LEU A 607 2.95 -33.50 -24.31
C LEU A 607 2.57 -32.95 -22.94
N PHE A 608 2.80 -33.73 -21.90
CA PHE A 608 2.68 -33.28 -20.52
C PHE A 608 3.88 -32.40 -20.15
N THR A 609 3.61 -31.19 -19.70
CA THR A 609 4.64 -30.30 -19.17
C THR A 609 4.90 -30.57 -17.69
N SER A 610 6.00 -30.02 -17.18
CA SER A 610 6.27 -29.88 -15.75
C SER A 610 5.52 -28.70 -15.09
N ILE A 611 4.73 -27.93 -15.82
CA ILE A 611 3.91 -26.84 -15.26
C ILE A 611 2.56 -27.40 -14.80
N PRO A 612 2.30 -27.51 -13.49
CA PRO A 612 0.94 -27.71 -13.00
C PRO A 612 0.07 -26.47 -13.27
N LEU A 613 -1.11 -26.66 -13.88
CA LEU A 613 -2.10 -25.60 -13.99
C LEU A 613 -2.90 -25.52 -12.69
N PHE A 614 -2.48 -24.58 -11.85
CA PHE A 614 -3.25 -24.18 -10.69
C PHE A 614 -4.27 -23.11 -11.07
N SER A 615 -5.39 -23.10 -10.37
CA SER A 615 -6.25 -21.93 -10.20
C SER A 615 -6.08 -21.44 -8.76
N ARG A 616 -6.29 -20.16 -8.44
CA ARG A 616 -6.26 -19.67 -7.04
C ARG A 616 -7.47 -18.83 -6.69
N ILE A 617 -7.95 -18.90 -5.46
CA ILE A 617 -8.79 -17.83 -4.93
C ILE A 617 -7.86 -16.77 -4.18
N ALA A 618 -8.34 -15.78 -3.38
CA ALA A 618 -7.55 -14.77 -2.63
C ALA A 618 -8.24 -14.23 -1.32
N VAL A 619 -8.79 -13.00 -1.28
CA VAL A 619 -9.40 -12.27 -0.12
C VAL A 619 -8.36 -11.75 0.88
N PRO A 620 -8.42 -10.47 1.30
CA PRO A 620 -7.77 -9.95 2.50
C PRO A 620 -8.78 -9.77 3.65
N ARG A 621 -8.45 -9.74 4.95
CA ARG A 621 -7.26 -10.13 5.74
C ARG A 621 -7.75 -10.38 7.18
N ASP A 622 -6.82 -10.80 8.04
CA ASP A 622 -6.89 -11.36 9.41
C ASP A 622 -7.95 -10.86 10.43
N ARG A 623 -8.00 -11.56 11.58
CA ARG A 623 -8.96 -11.37 12.69
C ARG A 623 -8.89 -9.94 13.29
N PRO A 624 -10.02 -9.39 13.78
CA PRO A 624 -10.01 -8.12 14.52
C PRO A 624 -9.21 -8.26 15.83
N LEU A 625 -8.56 -7.17 16.25
CA LEU A 625 -7.97 -7.01 17.58
C LEU A 625 -9.00 -7.37 18.67
N ASN A 626 -8.54 -7.99 19.76
CA ASN A 626 -9.34 -8.16 20.96
C ASN A 626 -9.63 -6.77 21.57
N VAL A 627 -10.77 -6.61 22.25
CA VAL A 627 -11.18 -5.32 22.83
C VAL A 627 -10.13 -4.77 23.80
N ALA A 628 -9.48 -5.65 24.58
CA ALA A 628 -8.39 -5.26 25.48
C ALA A 628 -7.13 -4.74 24.73
N GLU A 629 -6.82 -5.28 23.55
CA GLU A 629 -5.70 -4.83 22.70
C GLU A 629 -6.06 -3.46 22.08
N LEU A 630 -7.29 -3.34 21.54
CA LEU A 630 -7.81 -2.10 20.95
C LEU A 630 -7.88 -0.93 21.94
N LEU A 631 -8.22 -1.20 23.20
CA LEU A 631 -8.30 -0.20 24.28
C LEU A 631 -6.93 0.22 24.84
N THR A 632 -5.88 -0.59 24.68
CA THR A 632 -4.54 -0.29 25.23
C THR A 632 -3.60 0.32 24.20
N MET A 633 -3.80 0.01 22.91
CA MET A 633 -3.04 0.51 21.76
C MET A 633 -3.03 2.05 21.51
N PRO A 634 -4.01 2.88 21.91
CA PRO A 634 -4.03 4.31 21.57
C PRO A 634 -2.86 5.12 22.14
N PHE A 635 -2.34 4.71 23.29
CA PHE A 635 -1.22 5.35 23.96
C PHE A 635 -0.11 4.36 24.26
N THR A 636 1.13 4.83 24.15
CA THR A 636 2.30 4.04 24.54
C THR A 636 2.33 3.89 26.07
N TRP A 637 2.92 2.80 26.57
CA TRP A 637 3.05 2.57 28.02
C TRP A 637 3.62 3.76 28.82
N PRO A 638 4.62 4.54 28.33
CA PRO A 638 5.08 5.77 28.98
C PRO A 638 4.00 6.84 29.19
N VAL A 639 3.03 6.96 28.27
CA VAL A 639 1.92 7.92 28.41
C VAL A 639 0.92 7.43 29.46
N TRP A 640 0.64 6.12 29.50
CA TRP A 640 -0.19 5.52 30.56
C TRP A 640 0.46 5.64 31.95
N THR A 641 1.77 5.40 32.07
CA THR A 641 2.47 5.55 33.36
C THR A 641 2.58 7.01 33.79
N LEU A 642 2.74 7.96 32.86
CA LEU A 642 2.67 9.39 33.15
C LEU A 642 1.28 9.79 33.67
N LEU A 643 0.21 9.35 33.00
CA LEU A 643 -1.17 9.62 33.43
C LEU A 643 -1.44 9.06 34.83
N ALA A 644 -1.04 7.81 35.08
CA ALA A 644 -1.14 7.19 36.39
C ALA A 644 -0.31 7.92 37.45
N ALA A 645 0.91 8.35 37.13
CA ALA A 645 1.77 9.12 38.04
C ALA A 645 1.16 10.48 38.38
N ILE A 646 0.57 11.18 37.41
CA ILE A 646 -0.14 12.45 37.64
C ILE A 646 -1.33 12.20 38.59
N LEU A 647 -2.21 11.25 38.29
CA LEU A 647 -3.37 10.93 39.13
C LEU A 647 -2.94 10.55 40.56
N VAL A 648 -1.97 9.65 40.71
CA VAL A 648 -1.42 9.26 42.02
C VAL A 648 -0.81 10.46 42.75
N SER A 649 -0.02 11.31 42.08
CA SER A 649 0.58 12.50 42.69
C SER A 649 -0.48 13.48 43.20
N THR A 650 -1.59 13.62 42.48
CA THR A 650 -2.69 14.53 42.88
C THR A 650 -3.50 13.96 44.04
N GLN A 651 -3.66 12.64 44.14
CA GLN A 651 -4.30 11.99 45.28
C GLN A 651 -3.39 11.99 46.53
N VAL A 652 -2.07 11.81 46.36
CA VAL A 652 -1.08 12.02 47.43
C VAL A 652 -1.09 13.49 47.89
N GLY A 653 -1.17 14.45 46.96
CA GLY A 653 -1.32 15.87 47.26
C GLY A 653 -2.59 16.18 48.06
N GLN A 654 -3.72 15.57 47.71
CA GLN A 654 -4.96 15.66 48.50
C GLN A 654 -4.79 15.11 49.92
N HIS A 655 -4.11 13.97 50.07
CA HIS A 655 -3.90 13.32 51.36
C HIS A 655 -2.94 14.11 52.27
N LEU A 656 -1.89 14.73 51.70
CA LEU A 656 -0.94 15.57 52.42
C LEU A 656 -1.51 16.96 52.75
N PHE A 657 -2.40 17.50 51.92
CA PHE A 657 -2.95 18.86 52.06
C PHE A 657 -4.49 18.90 52.01
N PRO A 658 -5.20 18.21 52.92
CA PRO A 658 -6.67 18.12 52.91
C PRO A 658 -7.38 19.47 53.13
N ASP A 659 -6.69 20.44 53.75
CA ASP A 659 -7.20 21.81 53.88
C ASP A 659 -7.04 22.66 52.62
N LEU A 660 -6.14 22.26 51.72
CA LEU A 660 -5.89 22.94 50.44
C LEU A 660 -6.73 22.34 49.30
N ILE A 661 -7.01 21.04 49.33
CA ILE A 661 -7.75 20.28 48.31
C ILE A 661 -8.89 19.51 48.99
N LYS A 662 -10.10 20.08 48.95
CA LYS A 662 -11.30 19.60 49.67
C LYS A 662 -12.22 18.76 48.78
N ASN A 663 -12.16 18.97 47.47
CA ASN A 663 -12.69 18.07 46.46
C ASN A 663 -11.72 16.91 46.21
N ASP A 664 -12.25 15.75 45.87
CA ASP A 664 -11.47 14.61 45.42
C ASP A 664 -11.06 14.84 43.96
N PRO A 665 -9.75 14.96 43.64
CA PRO A 665 -9.30 15.26 42.28
C PRO A 665 -9.73 14.18 41.30
N PHE A 666 -9.55 12.90 41.65
CA PHE A 666 -9.91 11.78 40.79
C PHE A 666 -11.42 11.77 40.48
N LEU A 667 -12.27 11.88 41.50
CA LEU A 667 -13.73 11.89 41.32
C LEU A 667 -14.24 13.12 40.55
N LEU A 668 -13.63 14.29 40.73
CA LEU A 668 -14.02 15.48 39.98
C LEU A 668 -13.58 15.40 38.52
N VAL A 669 -12.37 14.90 38.26
CA VAL A 669 -11.74 14.97 36.95
C VAL A 669 -12.19 13.81 36.06
N VAL A 670 -12.35 12.61 36.60
CA VAL A 670 -12.80 11.42 35.86
C VAL A 670 -14.33 11.33 35.81
N CYS A 671 -15.04 11.76 36.87
CA CYS A 671 -16.49 11.58 36.97
C CYS A 671 -17.29 12.90 37.04
N GLY A 672 -16.64 14.06 36.87
CA GLY A 672 -17.29 15.38 36.99
C GLY A 672 -17.75 15.75 38.42
N TYR A 673 -17.50 14.90 39.43
CA TYR A 673 -18.18 14.99 40.71
C TYR A 673 -17.42 15.83 41.76
N GLY A 674 -17.90 17.05 42.01
CA GLY A 674 -17.43 17.92 43.10
C GLY A 674 -18.18 17.70 44.41
N ARG A 675 -17.46 17.38 45.49
CA ARG A 675 -18.02 17.30 46.86
C ARG A 675 -18.43 18.68 47.40
N ARG A 676 -17.76 19.73 46.94
CA ARG A 676 -18.07 21.16 47.09
C ARG A 676 -18.14 21.78 45.71
N ASN A 677 -19.07 22.70 45.54
CA ASN A 677 -19.23 23.43 44.28
C ASN A 677 -17.93 24.20 43.97
N LEU A 678 -17.42 24.08 42.73
CA LEU A 678 -16.13 24.62 42.29
C LEU A 678 -16.01 26.14 42.49
N TYR A 679 -17.12 26.88 42.60
CA TYR A 679 -17.09 28.31 42.94
C TYR A 679 -16.65 28.59 44.40
N GLN A 680 -16.86 27.65 45.32
CA GLN A 680 -16.58 27.82 46.76
C GLN A 680 -15.19 27.30 47.20
N THR A 681 -14.44 26.67 46.31
CA THR A 681 -13.10 26.13 46.59
C THR A 681 -12.01 27.20 46.57
N GLY A 682 -10.85 26.88 47.16
CA GLY A 682 -9.70 27.78 47.22
C GLY A 682 -9.13 28.11 45.83
N ARG A 683 -8.43 29.25 45.68
CA ARG A 683 -7.84 29.66 44.38
C ARG A 683 -6.85 28.62 43.83
N TRP A 684 -6.06 27.99 44.71
CA TRP A 684 -5.12 26.93 44.36
C TRP A 684 -5.84 25.64 43.95
N GLU A 685 -6.83 25.22 44.73
CA GLU A 685 -7.72 24.09 44.43
C GLU A 685 -8.36 24.24 43.04
N LYS A 686 -8.90 25.43 42.72
CA LYS A 686 -9.46 25.77 41.40
C LYS A 686 -8.45 25.59 40.26
N MET A 687 -7.22 26.12 40.39
CA MET A 687 -6.20 26.00 39.34
C MET A 687 -5.76 24.55 39.13
N ILE A 688 -5.49 23.81 40.21
CA ILE A 688 -5.06 22.41 40.13
C ILE A 688 -6.15 21.56 39.45
N LEU A 689 -7.41 21.72 39.90
CA LEU A 689 -8.53 20.95 39.37
C LEU A 689 -8.88 21.35 37.93
N HIS A 690 -8.86 22.64 37.56
CA HIS A 690 -9.05 23.04 36.15
C HIS A 690 -7.95 22.49 35.25
N SER A 691 -6.68 22.53 35.69
CA SER A 691 -5.56 22.02 34.91
C SER A 691 -5.68 20.51 34.67
N LEU A 692 -6.10 19.76 35.70
CA LEU A 692 -6.42 18.34 35.60
C LEU A 692 -7.62 18.05 34.68
N ILE A 693 -8.71 18.83 34.79
CA ILE A 693 -9.90 18.68 33.94
C ILE A 693 -9.53 18.92 32.47
N PHE A 694 -8.78 19.98 32.16
CA PHE A 694 -8.29 20.23 30.80
C PHE A 694 -7.36 19.12 30.30
N LEU A 695 -6.41 18.68 31.13
CA LEU A 695 -5.50 17.59 30.76
C LEU A 695 -6.28 16.30 30.44
N MET A 696 -7.21 15.91 31.31
CA MET A 696 -8.01 14.70 31.10
C MET A 696 -9.00 14.84 29.95
N PHE A 697 -9.55 16.04 29.69
CA PHE A 697 -10.34 16.29 28.47
C PHE A 697 -9.51 16.05 27.22
N PHE A 698 -8.33 16.67 27.09
CA PHE A 698 -7.44 16.45 25.94
C PHE A 698 -6.98 14.99 25.82
N MET A 699 -6.68 14.32 26.93
CA MET A 699 -6.30 12.91 26.92
C MET A 699 -7.47 12.01 26.49
N THR A 700 -8.70 12.27 26.94
CA THR A 700 -9.89 11.53 26.52
C THR A 700 -10.20 11.76 25.05
N SER A 701 -10.21 13.01 24.56
CA SER A 701 -10.44 13.29 23.13
C SER A 701 -9.34 12.73 22.22
N ALA A 702 -8.07 12.73 22.65
CA ALA A 702 -6.98 12.09 21.90
C ALA A 702 -7.11 10.56 21.89
N PHE A 703 -7.51 9.96 23.02
CA PHE A 703 -7.81 8.54 23.15
C PHE A 703 -8.96 8.12 22.25
N GLU A 704 -10.06 8.88 22.27
CA GLU A 704 -11.24 8.68 21.44
C GLU A 704 -10.89 8.82 19.96
N THR A 705 -10.28 9.92 19.53
CA THR A 705 -9.83 10.13 18.14
C THR A 705 -8.97 8.97 17.63
N LYS A 706 -8.07 8.46 18.46
CA LYS A 706 -7.17 7.35 18.08
C LYS A 706 -7.86 5.99 18.14
N ILE A 707 -8.79 5.74 19.06
CA ILE A 707 -9.69 4.57 19.02
C ILE A 707 -10.58 4.60 17.77
N VAL A 708 -11.21 5.74 17.46
CA VAL A 708 -12.01 5.93 16.24
C VAL A 708 -11.15 5.60 15.03
N SER A 709 -9.94 6.16 14.91
CA SER A 709 -9.00 5.86 13.82
C SER A 709 -8.64 4.37 13.71
N LEU A 710 -8.37 3.69 14.84
CA LEU A 710 -8.10 2.25 14.90
C LEU A 710 -9.34 1.41 14.54
N MET A 711 -10.55 1.80 14.98
CA MET A 711 -11.82 1.15 14.66
C MET A 711 -12.23 1.36 13.20
N VAL A 712 -11.92 2.52 12.61
CA VAL A 712 -12.08 2.85 11.19
C VAL A 712 -11.16 1.99 10.33
N ARG A 713 -9.89 1.85 10.73
CA ARG A 713 -8.86 1.19 9.90
C ARG A 713 -8.74 -0.32 10.11
N LYS A 714 -9.19 -0.84 11.25
CA LYS A 714 -9.09 -2.27 11.67
C LYS A 714 -7.72 -2.88 11.33
N PRO A 715 -6.61 -2.40 11.93
CA PRO A 715 -5.30 -2.99 11.70
C PRO A 715 -5.33 -4.47 12.07
N SER A 716 -4.99 -5.32 11.10
CA SER A 716 -4.98 -6.78 11.27
C SER A 716 -3.68 -7.22 11.93
N LEU A 717 -3.79 -7.98 13.03
CA LEU A 717 -2.64 -8.61 13.69
C LEU A 717 -2.12 -9.78 12.84
N GLN A 718 -0.79 -9.95 12.88
CA GLN A 718 0.01 -11.02 12.26
C GLN A 718 -0.70 -11.93 11.25
N ARG A 719 -0.40 -11.68 9.98
CA ARG A 719 -0.59 -12.63 8.87
C ARG A 719 -0.04 -14.00 9.27
N ILE A 720 -0.89 -15.02 9.31
CA ILE A 720 -0.49 -16.44 9.32
C ILE A 720 0.39 -16.64 8.08
N LYS A 721 1.68 -16.91 8.29
CA LYS A 721 2.67 -17.06 7.19
C LYS A 721 3.17 -18.50 7.06
N THR A 722 2.91 -19.33 8.07
CA THR A 722 3.43 -20.69 8.18
C THR A 722 2.34 -21.67 8.63
N LEU A 723 2.54 -22.97 8.38
CA LEU A 723 1.66 -24.04 8.88
C LEU A 723 1.59 -24.08 10.42
N ASP A 724 2.63 -23.60 11.10
CA ASP A 724 2.73 -23.61 12.55
C ASP A 724 1.92 -22.47 13.20
N ASP A 725 1.84 -21.31 12.53
CA ASP A 725 0.87 -20.24 12.88
C ASP A 725 -0.58 -20.75 12.77
N LEU A 726 -0.85 -21.62 11.77
CA LEU A 726 -2.16 -22.25 11.56
C LEU A 726 -2.47 -23.31 12.64
N ALA A 727 -1.50 -24.15 13.01
CA ALA A 727 -1.65 -25.11 14.10
C ALA A 727 -1.90 -24.42 15.46
N LYS A 728 -1.22 -23.30 15.72
CA LYS A 728 -1.39 -22.48 16.95
C LYS A 728 -2.71 -21.70 16.98
N SER A 729 -3.39 -21.52 15.85
CA SER A 729 -4.66 -20.77 15.79
C SER A 729 -5.88 -21.52 16.37
N GLY A 730 -5.74 -22.81 16.68
CA GLY A 730 -6.77 -23.61 17.34
C GLY A 730 -7.96 -24.02 16.46
N ILE A 731 -7.86 -23.83 15.14
CA ILE A 731 -8.86 -24.25 14.16
C ILE A 731 -8.84 -25.78 14.05
N LYS A 732 -9.97 -26.43 14.34
CA LYS A 732 -10.11 -27.90 14.25
C LYS A 732 -10.76 -28.28 12.94
N PHE A 733 -10.14 -29.20 12.21
CA PHE A 733 -10.75 -29.86 11.06
C PHE A 733 -11.70 -30.98 11.53
N TYR A 734 -12.81 -31.14 10.82
CA TYR A 734 -13.69 -32.31 10.88
C TYR A 734 -13.66 -32.96 9.50
N ASP A 735 -13.42 -34.27 9.44
CA ASP A 735 -13.57 -35.07 8.23
C ASP A 735 -14.06 -36.48 8.60
N ASP A 736 -15.01 -37.02 7.82
CA ASP A 736 -15.61 -38.34 8.05
C ASP A 736 -14.91 -39.40 7.22
N LEU A 737 -13.71 -39.78 7.70
CA LEU A 737 -12.80 -40.75 7.09
C LEU A 737 -13.36 -42.19 6.92
N LYS A 738 -14.65 -42.43 7.21
CA LYS A 738 -15.22 -43.77 7.27
C LYS A 738 -15.75 -44.30 5.93
N ASN A 739 -16.03 -43.44 4.95
CA ASN A 739 -16.75 -43.80 3.74
C ASN A 739 -15.88 -43.95 2.47
N ASN A 740 -14.58 -43.65 2.50
CA ASN A 740 -13.78 -43.58 1.26
C ASN A 740 -12.29 -44.05 1.41
N PRO A 741 -12.05 -45.35 1.70
CA PRO A 741 -10.71 -45.88 1.97
C PRO A 741 -9.73 -45.86 0.77
N HIS A 742 -10.19 -45.57 -0.45
CA HIS A 742 -9.34 -45.52 -1.63
C HIS A 742 -8.51 -44.23 -1.77
N PHE A 743 -8.81 -43.18 -0.99
CA PHE A 743 -8.07 -41.91 -1.03
C PHE A 743 -6.84 -41.86 -0.12
N ALA A 744 -6.63 -42.85 0.76
CA ALA A 744 -5.55 -42.84 1.75
C ALA A 744 -4.13 -42.96 1.17
N ASN A 745 -3.98 -43.37 -0.10
CA ASN A 745 -2.68 -43.70 -0.71
C ASN A 745 -2.40 -42.98 -2.06
N HIS A 746 -3.21 -41.98 -2.45
CA HIS A 746 -2.97 -41.23 -3.68
C HIS A 746 -2.43 -39.83 -3.35
N PRO A 747 -1.18 -39.48 -3.69
CA PRO A 747 -0.72 -38.10 -3.60
C PRO A 747 -1.44 -37.26 -4.66
N VAL A 748 -1.75 -36.00 -4.31
CA VAL A 748 -2.46 -35.00 -5.13
C VAL A 748 -3.97 -35.27 -5.30
N ILE A 749 -4.73 -34.57 -4.46
CA ILE A 749 -6.13 -34.16 -4.55
C ILE A 749 -6.04 -32.64 -4.34
N GLY A 750 -6.67 -31.74 -5.10
CA GLY A 750 -8.02 -31.78 -5.70
C GLY A 750 -8.84 -30.72 -4.94
N GLU A 751 -9.34 -29.71 -5.64
CA GLU A 751 -9.34 -28.33 -5.11
C GLU A 751 -10.39 -27.46 -5.92
N LEU A 752 -10.42 -26.09 -6.00
CA LEU A 752 -11.52 -25.15 -6.49
C LEU A 752 -11.05 -23.65 -6.72
N VAL A 753 -11.69 -22.84 -7.60
CA VAL A 753 -11.70 -21.34 -7.60
C VAL A 753 -13.10 -20.77 -7.79
N VAL A 754 -13.47 -19.83 -6.93
CA VAL A 754 -14.78 -19.16 -6.92
C VAL A 754 -14.62 -17.68 -6.53
N GLN A 755 -14.62 -16.78 -7.52
CA GLN A 755 -14.64 -15.33 -7.34
C GLN A 755 -16.01 -14.90 -6.82
N VAL A 756 -16.10 -14.43 -5.59
CA VAL A 756 -17.39 -14.03 -5.01
C VAL A 756 -17.65 -12.53 -5.25
N PRO A 757 -18.83 -12.13 -5.74
CA PRO A 757 -19.19 -10.73 -5.93
C PRO A 757 -19.54 -10.10 -4.58
N LYS A 758 -19.17 -8.84 -4.39
CA LYS A 758 -19.41 -8.15 -3.11
C LYS A 758 -20.85 -7.67 -2.97
N ASP A 759 -21.51 -8.06 -1.87
CA ASP A 759 -22.90 -7.72 -1.54
C ASP A 759 -23.28 -6.24 -1.71
N ARG A 760 -24.60 -6.00 -1.79
CA ARG A 760 -25.19 -4.67 -1.80
C ARG A 760 -24.66 -3.79 -0.64
N PRO A 761 -24.49 -2.48 -0.85
CA PRO A 761 -24.18 -1.57 0.25
C PRO A 761 -25.32 -1.63 1.28
N LEU A 762 -24.96 -1.54 2.56
CA LEU A 762 -25.94 -1.40 3.65
C LEU A 762 -26.86 -0.20 3.39
N ASN A 763 -28.16 -0.41 3.59
CA ASN A 763 -29.12 0.67 3.69
C ASN A 763 -28.80 1.50 4.95
N ILE A 764 -29.14 2.79 4.98
CA ILE A 764 -28.76 3.68 6.08
C ILE A 764 -29.42 3.25 7.40
N ALA A 765 -30.63 2.68 7.34
CA ALA A 765 -31.25 2.05 8.51
C ALA A 765 -30.42 0.86 9.04
N GLU A 766 -29.90 0.01 8.15
CA GLU A 766 -29.02 -1.11 8.54
C GLU A 766 -27.70 -0.57 9.13
N LEU A 767 -27.14 0.50 8.52
CA LEU A 767 -25.94 1.19 9.00
C LEU A 767 -26.11 1.80 10.40
N LEU A 768 -27.29 2.34 10.71
CA LEU A 768 -27.65 2.93 12.02
C LEU A 768 -27.83 1.87 13.11
N PHE A 769 -28.36 0.68 12.79
CA PHE A 769 -28.56 -0.37 13.80
C PHE A 769 -27.34 -1.31 13.97
N MET A 770 -26.48 -1.43 12.94
CA MET A 770 -25.28 -2.30 12.94
C MET A 770 -24.21 -2.05 14.03
N PRO A 771 -24.03 -0.84 14.62
CA PRO A 771 -23.04 -0.63 15.68
C PRO A 771 -23.21 -1.58 16.87
N PHE A 772 -24.44 -1.98 17.19
CA PHE A 772 -24.74 -2.84 18.32
C PHE A 772 -25.49 -4.10 17.92
N THR A 773 -25.26 -5.20 18.64
CA THR A 773 -26.11 -6.39 18.49
C THR A 773 -27.51 -6.09 19.01
N TRP A 774 -28.50 -6.83 18.53
CA TRP A 774 -29.88 -6.71 19.03
C TRP A 774 -29.96 -6.88 20.56
N GLN A 775 -29.08 -7.69 21.15
CA GLN A 775 -28.98 -7.90 22.60
C GLN A 775 -28.58 -6.62 23.36
N VAL A 776 -27.69 -5.79 22.80
CA VAL A 776 -27.28 -4.52 23.41
C VAL A 776 -28.39 -3.48 23.24
N TRP A 777 -29.06 -3.44 22.07
CA TRP A 777 -30.24 -2.60 21.86
C TRP A 777 -31.39 -2.94 22.81
N THR A 778 -31.71 -4.22 23.00
CA THR A 778 -32.74 -4.64 23.95
C THR A 778 -32.33 -4.36 25.39
N LEU A 779 -31.06 -4.57 25.77
CA LEU A 779 -30.55 -4.20 27.11
C LEU A 779 -30.67 -2.70 27.38
N LEU A 780 -30.33 -1.85 26.40
CA LEU A 780 -30.41 -0.40 26.53
C LEU A 780 -31.86 0.08 26.58
N THR A 781 -32.72 -0.46 25.72
CA THR A 781 -34.15 -0.16 25.74
C THR A 781 -34.79 -0.62 27.05
N PHE A 782 -34.43 -1.80 27.54
CA PHE A 782 -34.92 -2.35 28.81
C PHE A 782 -34.42 -1.54 30.02
N THR A 783 -33.17 -1.09 30.04
CA THR A 783 -32.65 -0.25 31.14
C THR A 783 -33.30 1.13 31.15
N LEU A 784 -33.56 1.74 29.99
CA LEU A 784 -34.35 2.97 29.92
C LEU A 784 -35.79 2.76 30.40
N ILE A 785 -36.50 1.73 29.93
CA ILE A 785 -37.86 1.38 30.41
C ILE A 785 -37.86 1.12 31.92
N LEU A 786 -36.91 0.34 32.42
CA LEU A 786 -36.80 0.01 33.84
C LEU A 786 -36.51 1.26 34.69
N SER A 787 -35.72 2.21 34.18
CA SER A 787 -35.48 3.49 34.86
C SER A 787 -36.75 4.35 34.97
N GLU A 788 -37.58 4.37 33.93
CA GLU A 788 -38.83 5.13 33.92
C GLU A 788 -39.93 4.45 34.75
N VAL A 789 -40.00 3.11 34.72
CA VAL A 789 -40.84 2.30 35.63
C VAL A 789 -40.39 2.50 37.08
N ALA A 790 -39.08 2.54 37.37
CA ALA A 790 -38.56 2.81 38.70
C ALA A 790 -38.90 4.24 39.18
N LYS A 791 -38.85 5.25 38.31
CA LYS A 791 -39.35 6.60 38.62
C LYS A 791 -40.85 6.62 38.92
N HIS A 792 -41.66 5.85 38.18
CA HIS A 792 -43.09 5.76 38.44
C HIS A 792 -43.43 5.04 39.76
N LEU A 793 -42.77 3.91 40.05
CA LEU A 793 -42.96 3.13 41.27
C LEU A 793 -42.37 3.82 42.51
N PHE A 794 -41.26 4.53 42.36
CA PHE A 794 -40.51 5.18 43.43
C PHE A 794 -40.39 6.69 43.19
N SER A 795 -41.52 7.34 42.90
CA SER A 795 -41.61 8.79 42.65
C SER A 795 -41.18 9.68 43.83
N THR A 796 -41.09 9.12 45.03
CA THR A 796 -40.50 9.77 46.22
C THR A 796 -38.97 9.67 46.29
N LEU A 797 -38.38 8.77 45.49
CA LEU A 797 -36.96 8.41 45.50
C LEU A 797 -36.22 8.95 44.26
N PHE A 798 -36.95 9.18 43.15
CA PHE A 798 -36.47 9.86 41.95
C PHE A 798 -37.23 11.17 41.74
N THR A 799 -36.55 12.28 42.02
CA THR A 799 -37.03 13.66 41.78
C THR A 799 -36.65 14.17 40.39
N ASN A 800 -35.63 13.57 39.77
CA ASN A 800 -35.22 13.81 38.38
C ASN A 800 -35.80 12.80 37.40
N ASP A 801 -35.89 13.24 36.15
CA ASP A 801 -36.33 12.40 35.03
C ASP A 801 -35.13 11.61 34.50
N PRO A 802 -35.13 10.26 34.54
CA PRO A 802 -33.98 9.45 34.20
C PRO A 802 -33.62 9.56 32.72
N ILE A 803 -34.62 9.55 31.84
CA ILE A 803 -34.38 9.59 30.40
C ILE A 803 -33.89 10.99 30.01
N LEU A 804 -34.54 12.05 30.52
CA LEU A 804 -34.14 13.43 30.22
C LEU A 804 -32.75 13.77 30.76
N LEU A 805 -32.39 13.27 31.96
CA LEU A 805 -31.08 13.49 32.54
C LEU A 805 -29.98 12.73 31.78
N VAL A 806 -30.20 11.44 31.51
CA VAL A 806 -29.15 10.53 31.03
C VAL A 806 -28.93 10.65 29.53
N VAL A 807 -29.98 10.92 28.75
CA VAL A 807 -29.90 11.05 27.29
C VAL A 807 -29.72 12.51 26.86
N CYS A 808 -30.38 13.45 27.54
CA CYS A 808 -30.39 14.88 27.14
C CYS A 808 -29.60 15.80 28.08
N GLY A 809 -28.96 15.28 29.13
CA GLY A 809 -28.22 16.07 30.12
C GLY A 809 -29.08 17.00 30.97
N PHE A 810 -30.41 16.83 31.01
CA PHE A 810 -31.32 17.82 31.57
C PHE A 810 -31.71 17.53 33.03
N GLU A 811 -31.20 18.34 33.96
CA GLU A 811 -31.52 18.28 35.39
C GLU A 811 -32.85 18.99 35.72
N ARG A 812 -33.95 18.25 35.92
CA ARG A 812 -35.22 18.88 36.34
C ARG A 812 -35.12 19.54 37.72
N ASN A 813 -34.33 18.95 38.61
CA ASN A 813 -33.91 19.44 39.91
C ASN A 813 -32.38 19.28 40.02
N ASP A 814 -31.71 20.26 40.64
CA ASP A 814 -30.27 20.26 40.90
C ASP A 814 -29.80 18.87 41.40
N LEU A 815 -28.96 18.16 40.65
CA LEU A 815 -28.53 16.81 41.01
C LEU A 815 -27.77 16.80 42.35
N HIS A 816 -27.20 17.93 42.77
CA HIS A 816 -26.65 18.12 44.10
C HIS A 816 -27.68 18.01 45.25
N ARG A 817 -28.96 18.28 45.01
CA ARG A 817 -30.06 18.16 46.00
C ARG A 817 -30.75 16.79 46.00
N ALA A 818 -30.57 16.00 44.94
CA ALA A 818 -31.09 14.64 44.81
C ALA A 818 -30.63 13.71 45.95
N GLY A 819 -31.40 12.64 46.18
CA GLY A 819 -31.08 11.61 47.18
C GLY A 819 -29.72 10.92 46.91
N ARG A 820 -29.09 10.34 47.94
CA ARG A 820 -27.79 9.64 47.75
C ARG A 820 -27.92 8.41 46.85
N SER A 821 -29.05 7.71 46.94
CA SER A 821 -29.45 6.61 46.04
C SER A 821 -29.66 7.10 44.62
N GLU A 822 -30.48 8.14 44.45
CA GLU A 822 -30.80 8.80 43.18
C GLU A 822 -29.52 9.23 42.43
N LYS A 823 -28.60 9.92 43.11
CA LYS A 823 -27.28 10.30 42.57
C LYS A 823 -26.46 9.11 42.09
N LEU A 824 -26.42 8.02 42.87
CA LEU A 824 -25.62 6.85 42.52
C LEU A 824 -26.19 6.12 41.30
N VAL A 825 -27.52 6.01 41.22
CA VAL A 825 -28.22 5.48 40.04
C VAL A 825 -27.95 6.35 38.82
N PHE A 826 -28.03 7.68 38.95
CA PHE A 826 -27.79 8.59 37.83
C PHE A 826 -26.35 8.66 37.36
N ILE A 827 -25.37 8.72 38.26
CA ILE A 827 -23.95 8.65 37.87
C ILE A 827 -23.67 7.33 37.13
N SER A 828 -24.21 6.21 37.60
CA SER A 828 -24.08 4.91 36.93
C SER A 828 -24.70 4.92 35.52
N LEU A 829 -25.92 5.45 35.36
CA LEU A 829 -26.61 5.57 34.08
C LEU A 829 -25.93 6.55 33.11
N ILE A 830 -25.44 7.70 33.59
CA ILE A 830 -24.72 8.69 32.78
C ILE A 830 -23.42 8.08 32.26
N VAL A 831 -22.64 7.43 33.12
CA VAL A 831 -21.39 6.74 32.73
C VAL A 831 -21.68 5.63 31.71
N LEU A 832 -22.72 4.82 31.93
CA LEU A 832 -23.16 3.80 30.98
C LEU A 832 -23.53 4.42 29.62
N MET A 833 -24.35 5.47 29.61
CA MET A 833 -24.84 6.07 28.37
C MET A 833 -23.73 6.83 27.61
N PHE A 834 -22.77 7.44 28.32
CA PHE A 834 -21.57 8.01 27.73
C PHE A 834 -20.74 6.95 26.99
N PHE A 835 -20.40 5.84 27.66
CA PHE A 835 -19.67 4.74 27.03
C PHE A 835 -20.41 4.15 25.82
N VAL A 836 -21.74 4.01 25.91
CA VAL A 836 -22.55 3.54 24.77
C VAL A 836 -22.53 4.56 23.63
N THR A 837 -22.72 5.85 23.91
CA THR A 837 -22.78 6.89 22.86
C THR A 837 -21.45 6.97 22.12
N ASN A 838 -20.33 7.00 22.83
CA ASN A 838 -19.01 7.11 22.19
C ASN A 838 -18.64 5.82 21.44
N ALA A 839 -19.05 4.65 21.94
CA ALA A 839 -18.90 3.39 21.22
C ALA A 839 -19.80 3.29 19.97
N PHE A 840 -21.00 3.89 20.02
CA PHE A 840 -21.90 4.01 18.87
C PHE A 840 -21.31 4.93 17.82
N GLU A 841 -20.90 6.13 18.22
CA GLU A 841 -20.30 7.16 17.37
C GLU A 841 -19.02 6.66 16.68
N SER A 842 -18.06 6.17 17.46
CA SER A 842 -16.81 5.61 16.92
C SER A 842 -17.06 4.51 15.88
N LYS A 843 -18.10 3.70 16.12
CA LYS A 843 -18.43 2.59 15.24
C LYS A 843 -19.25 3.03 14.03
N ILE A 844 -20.15 4.00 14.13
CA ILE A 844 -20.88 4.51 12.96
C ILE A 844 -19.95 5.35 12.06
N VAL A 845 -19.02 6.12 12.62
CA VAL A 845 -17.95 6.79 11.85
C VAL A 845 -17.05 5.76 11.15
N SER A 846 -16.67 4.68 11.83
CA SER A 846 -15.99 3.52 11.21
C SER A 846 -16.80 2.91 10.06
N LEU A 847 -18.12 2.74 10.23
CA LEU A 847 -19.02 2.22 9.19
C LEU A 847 -19.27 3.21 8.05
N MET A 848 -19.20 4.52 8.28
CA MET A 848 -19.32 5.55 7.23
C MET A 848 -18.04 5.62 6.40
N ILE A 849 -16.86 5.64 7.04
CA ILE A 849 -15.57 5.69 6.33
C ILE A 849 -15.24 4.35 5.64
N SER A 850 -15.68 3.22 6.20
CA SER A 850 -15.37 1.88 5.70
C SER A 850 -16.61 0.99 5.56
N LYS A 851 -17.62 1.46 4.82
CA LYS A 851 -18.93 0.80 4.64
C LYS A 851 -18.77 -0.71 4.36
N PRO A 852 -19.02 -1.58 5.35
CA PRO A 852 -18.83 -3.00 5.16
C PRO A 852 -19.93 -3.52 4.24
N SER A 853 -19.57 -4.47 3.38
CA SER A 853 -20.61 -5.28 2.76
C SER A 853 -21.21 -6.20 3.82
N ILE A 854 -22.44 -6.63 3.54
CA ILE A 854 -22.99 -7.82 4.16
C ILE A 854 -22.06 -9.02 3.80
N GLN A 855 -22.07 -10.03 4.67
CA GLN A 855 -21.30 -11.28 4.65
C GLN A 855 -19.98 -11.32 3.83
N ARG A 856 -18.85 -11.28 4.55
CA ARG A 856 -17.54 -11.55 3.96
C ARG A 856 -17.28 -13.05 3.94
N ILE A 857 -17.62 -13.68 2.82
CA ILE A 857 -17.31 -15.08 2.53
C ILE A 857 -15.78 -15.25 2.47
N LYS A 858 -15.24 -16.20 3.23
CA LYS A 858 -13.79 -16.45 3.37
C LYS A 858 -13.41 -17.89 3.06
N THR A 859 -14.26 -18.84 3.43
CA THR A 859 -14.04 -20.28 3.21
C THR A 859 -14.95 -20.81 2.10
N LEU A 860 -14.64 -22.02 1.64
CA LEU A 860 -15.54 -22.76 0.75
C LEU A 860 -16.88 -23.08 1.45
N ASP A 861 -16.87 -23.31 2.77
CA ASP A 861 -18.09 -23.50 3.56
C ASP A 861 -18.95 -22.23 3.65
N ASP A 862 -18.34 -21.06 3.83
CA ASP A 862 -19.05 -19.77 3.82
C ASP A 862 -19.73 -19.53 2.46
N LEU A 863 -19.09 -20.00 1.38
CA LEU A 863 -19.60 -19.92 0.02
C LEU A 863 -20.74 -20.92 -0.21
N VAL A 864 -20.61 -22.16 0.27
CA VAL A 864 -21.68 -23.17 0.23
C VAL A 864 -22.91 -22.73 1.05
N GLN A 865 -22.69 -21.97 2.13
CA GLN A 865 -23.74 -21.36 2.95
C GLN A 865 -24.30 -20.06 2.34
N SER A 866 -23.62 -19.46 1.36
CA SER A 866 -24.15 -18.33 0.61
C SER A 866 -25.01 -18.83 -0.55
N ASP A 867 -26.15 -18.19 -0.81
CA ASP A 867 -27.04 -18.54 -1.94
C ASP A 867 -26.44 -18.23 -3.33
N LEU A 868 -25.16 -17.84 -3.39
CA LEU A 868 -24.45 -17.40 -4.59
C LEU A 868 -24.15 -18.60 -5.51
N LYS A 869 -24.26 -18.36 -6.82
CA LYS A 869 -24.11 -19.39 -7.84
C LYS A 869 -22.88 -19.17 -8.70
N LEU A 870 -22.18 -20.26 -8.99
CA LEU A 870 -21.05 -20.30 -9.91
C LEU A 870 -21.57 -20.35 -11.34
N TYR A 871 -21.24 -19.36 -12.17
CA TYR A 871 -21.56 -19.43 -13.59
C TYR A 871 -20.39 -20.07 -14.32
N GLU A 872 -20.66 -21.23 -14.92
CA GLU A 872 -19.72 -21.94 -15.78
C GLU A 872 -20.49 -22.60 -16.93
N ASP A 873 -19.76 -22.87 -18.01
CA ASP A 873 -20.30 -23.69 -19.10
C ASP A 873 -20.19 -25.18 -18.73
N LEU A 874 -21.28 -25.73 -18.20
CA LEU A 874 -21.41 -27.13 -17.84
C LEU A 874 -21.37 -28.07 -19.05
N GLU A 875 -21.67 -27.59 -20.26
CA GLU A 875 -21.58 -28.38 -21.49
C GLU A 875 -20.14 -28.74 -21.86
N SER A 876 -19.17 -27.85 -21.56
CA SER A 876 -17.74 -28.13 -21.69
C SER A 876 -17.12 -28.70 -20.40
N LYS A 877 -17.58 -28.26 -19.21
CA LYS A 877 -17.00 -28.61 -17.91
C LYS A 877 -17.84 -29.58 -17.07
N THR A 878 -18.39 -30.63 -17.69
CA THR A 878 -19.21 -31.68 -17.03
C THR A 878 -18.59 -32.33 -15.77
N TYR A 879 -17.26 -32.24 -15.58
CA TYR A 879 -16.61 -32.72 -14.36
C TYR A 879 -16.99 -31.91 -13.11
N LEU A 880 -17.32 -30.61 -13.25
CA LEU A 880 -17.71 -29.73 -12.15
C LEU A 880 -19.05 -30.13 -11.52
N ILE A 881 -19.99 -30.67 -12.31
CA ILE A 881 -21.29 -31.18 -11.83
C ILE A 881 -21.10 -32.34 -10.84
N ASN A 882 -20.05 -33.13 -11.05
CA ASN A 882 -19.74 -34.33 -10.25
C ASN A 882 -18.82 -34.01 -9.04
N ASP A 883 -18.42 -32.75 -8.85
CA ASP A 883 -17.67 -32.34 -7.67
C ASP A 883 -18.59 -32.33 -6.44
N SER A 884 -18.16 -33.00 -5.36
CA SER A 884 -18.98 -33.20 -4.17
C SER A 884 -19.26 -31.94 -3.36
N ILE A 885 -18.47 -30.87 -3.54
CA ILE A 885 -18.62 -29.61 -2.81
C ILE A 885 -19.20 -28.54 -3.73
N ILE A 886 -18.68 -28.45 -4.95
CA ILE A 886 -18.98 -27.36 -5.89
C ILE A 886 -20.17 -27.68 -6.80
N GLY A 887 -20.46 -28.95 -7.08
CA GLY A 887 -21.50 -29.35 -8.05
C GLY A 887 -22.90 -28.79 -7.75
N GLY A 888 -23.24 -28.55 -6.48
CA GLY A 888 -24.51 -27.92 -6.06
C GLY A 888 -24.55 -26.38 -6.19
N LEU A 889 -23.40 -25.74 -6.45
CA LEU A 889 -23.26 -24.29 -6.62
C LEU A 889 -23.23 -23.87 -8.09
N VAL A 890 -22.85 -24.76 -9.01
CA VAL A 890 -22.68 -24.41 -10.44
C VAL A 890 -24.03 -24.34 -11.17
N VAL A 891 -24.16 -23.32 -12.00
CA VAL A 891 -25.31 -23.05 -12.88
C VAL A 891 -24.78 -22.79 -14.28
N GLN A 892 -25.48 -23.31 -15.30
CA GLN A 892 -25.16 -23.06 -16.70
C GLN A 892 -25.23 -21.55 -16.98
N GLY A 893 -24.12 -20.98 -17.45
CA GLY A 893 -24.04 -19.57 -17.84
C GLY A 893 -22.93 -19.31 -18.83
N SER A 894 -23.08 -18.26 -19.64
CA SER A 894 -21.98 -17.74 -20.45
C SER A 894 -20.93 -17.06 -19.55
N ILE A 895 -19.66 -17.31 -19.84
CA ILE A 895 -18.56 -16.62 -19.16
C ILE A 895 -18.63 -15.14 -19.56
N PRO A 896 -18.75 -14.18 -18.60
CA PRO A 896 -18.82 -12.77 -18.93
C PRO A 896 -17.45 -12.21 -19.32
N ASP A 897 -17.46 -11.12 -20.09
CA ASP A 897 -16.26 -10.49 -20.64
C ASP A 897 -15.24 -10.09 -19.58
N LEU A 898 -13.97 -9.88 -19.97
CA LEU A 898 -12.88 -9.62 -19.02
C LEU A 898 -13.03 -8.30 -18.23
N SER A 899 -13.92 -7.42 -18.68
CA SER A 899 -14.33 -6.16 -18.06
C SER A 899 -15.44 -6.30 -17.03
N ASP A 900 -16.35 -7.26 -17.21
CA ASP A 900 -17.71 -7.19 -16.71
C ASP A 900 -17.84 -7.63 -15.26
N THR A 901 -18.58 -6.88 -14.46
CA THR A 901 -18.80 -7.16 -13.04
C THR A 901 -20.26 -7.46 -12.80
N ILE A 902 -20.63 -8.75 -12.76
CA ILE A 902 -22.01 -9.15 -12.48
C ILE A 902 -22.17 -9.39 -10.97
N PRO A 903 -23.03 -8.63 -10.27
CA PRO A 903 -23.33 -8.89 -8.86
C PRO A 903 -24.15 -10.19 -8.68
N GLY A 904 -23.96 -10.90 -7.57
CA GLY A 904 -24.66 -12.14 -7.25
C GLY A 904 -24.15 -13.43 -7.92
N ILE A 905 -23.30 -13.32 -8.96
CA ILE A 905 -22.67 -14.45 -9.65
C ILE A 905 -21.21 -14.63 -9.23
N CYS A 906 -20.83 -15.87 -8.93
CA CYS A 906 -19.43 -16.24 -8.73
C CYS A 906 -18.77 -16.83 -9.98
N MET A 907 -17.44 -16.67 -10.12
CA MET A 907 -16.71 -17.10 -11.33
C MET A 907 -15.44 -17.94 -11.05
N LEU A 908 -15.20 -18.96 -11.87
CA LEU A 908 -14.01 -19.82 -11.85
C LEU A 908 -13.01 -19.37 -12.93
N TRP A 909 -11.74 -19.17 -12.56
CA TRP A 909 -10.68 -18.69 -13.46
C TRP A 909 -9.34 -19.38 -13.17
N HIS A 910 -8.44 -19.44 -14.16
CA HIS A 910 -7.06 -19.90 -13.98
C HIS A 910 -6.21 -18.90 -13.17
N ARG A 911 -5.19 -19.39 -12.45
CA ARG A 911 -4.34 -18.58 -11.53
C ARG A 911 -3.73 -17.37 -12.22
N GLU A 912 -3.24 -17.57 -13.43
CA GLU A 912 -2.57 -16.56 -14.25
C GLU A 912 -3.49 -15.36 -14.55
N PHE A 913 -4.81 -15.59 -14.62
CA PHE A 913 -5.81 -14.56 -14.92
C PHE A 913 -6.28 -13.81 -13.67
N ILE A 914 -6.02 -14.31 -12.47
CA ILE A 914 -6.65 -13.79 -11.25
C ILE A 914 -5.91 -12.59 -10.68
N GLY A 915 -4.60 -12.51 -10.88
CA GLY A 915 -3.86 -11.26 -10.67
C GLY A 915 -4.43 -10.15 -11.55
N LEU A 916 -4.56 -10.42 -12.84
CA LEU A 916 -5.12 -9.49 -13.82
C LEU A 916 -6.58 -9.11 -13.48
N ARG A 917 -7.47 -10.09 -13.24
CA ARG A 917 -8.90 -9.83 -12.98
C ARG A 917 -9.15 -9.10 -11.68
N LYS A 918 -8.30 -9.26 -10.66
CA LYS A 918 -8.39 -8.48 -9.41
C LYS A 918 -8.10 -6.99 -9.64
N GLU A 919 -7.28 -6.67 -10.64
CA GLU A 919 -6.91 -5.31 -11.01
C GLU A 919 -7.90 -4.72 -12.04
N THR A 920 -8.40 -5.52 -12.99
CA THR A 920 -9.37 -5.07 -13.99
C THR A 920 -10.79 -5.00 -13.46
N ALA A 921 -11.22 -5.92 -12.60
CA ALA A 921 -12.50 -5.83 -11.88
C ALA A 921 -12.37 -5.00 -10.59
N PHE A 922 -11.64 -3.88 -10.63
CA PHE A 922 -11.59 -2.93 -9.52
C PHE A 922 -12.83 -2.04 -9.53
N ASP A 923 -13.56 -2.05 -8.42
CA ASP A 923 -14.70 -1.17 -8.16
C ASP A 923 -14.15 0.16 -7.62
N PHE A 924 -14.11 1.17 -8.50
CA PHE A 924 -13.58 2.50 -8.17
C PHE A 924 -14.51 3.29 -7.24
N ASP A 925 -15.83 3.09 -7.31
CA ASP A 925 -16.78 3.73 -6.39
C ASP A 925 -16.59 3.24 -4.95
N ARG A 926 -16.21 1.96 -4.78
CA ARG A 926 -15.90 1.37 -3.46
C ARG A 926 -14.41 1.27 -3.15
N MET A 927 -13.53 1.79 -4.01
CA MET A 927 -12.05 1.78 -3.90
C MET A 927 -11.44 0.40 -3.55
N GLN A 928 -11.94 -0.68 -4.15
CA GLN A 928 -11.47 -2.05 -3.89
C GLN A 928 -11.77 -3.02 -5.04
N PRO A 929 -11.15 -4.21 -5.10
CA PRO A 929 -11.56 -5.27 -6.03
C PRO A 929 -13.03 -5.65 -5.83
N PHE A 930 -13.80 -5.70 -6.92
CA PHE A 930 -15.20 -6.11 -6.95
C PHE A 930 -15.34 -7.59 -6.53
N TYR A 931 -14.44 -8.42 -7.05
CA TYR A 931 -14.37 -9.84 -6.72
C TYR A 931 -13.47 -10.10 -5.54
N VAL A 932 -14.04 -10.78 -4.55
CA VAL A 932 -13.34 -11.45 -3.46
C VAL A 932 -13.29 -12.95 -3.80
N VAL A 933 -12.37 -13.29 -4.70
CA VAL A 933 -11.66 -14.59 -4.70
C VAL A 933 -11.20 -14.95 -3.24
N LEU A 934 -11.25 -16.19 -2.69
CA LEU A 934 -10.96 -16.83 -1.32
C LEU A 934 -9.62 -17.67 -1.06
N ASP A 935 -9.24 -18.27 0.09
CA ASP A 935 -7.91 -19.00 0.21
C ASP A 935 -7.96 -20.53 -0.08
N TYR A 936 -7.99 -20.93 -1.36
CA TYR A 936 -8.04 -22.33 -1.88
C TYR A 936 -7.49 -22.34 -3.34
N ASP A 937 -6.73 -23.34 -3.80
CA ASP A 937 -6.29 -23.42 -5.21
C ASP A 937 -7.17 -24.47 -5.98
N LEU A 938 -7.07 -24.65 -7.33
CA LEU A 938 -7.57 -25.83 -8.11
C LEU A 938 -6.44 -26.45 -8.92
N TYR A 939 -6.14 -27.74 -8.72
CA TYR A 939 -5.35 -28.51 -9.67
C TYR A 939 -6.19 -28.96 -10.88
N ASN A 940 -6.07 -28.25 -12.01
CA ASN A 940 -6.71 -28.60 -13.29
C ASN A 940 -5.97 -29.71 -14.08
N GLY A 941 -4.89 -30.26 -13.53
CA GLY A 941 -3.93 -31.09 -14.25
C GLY A 941 -2.67 -30.32 -14.65
N PRO A 942 -1.70 -30.99 -15.28
CA PRO A 942 -0.55 -30.33 -15.89
C PRO A 942 -0.97 -29.58 -17.17
N GLU A 943 -0.27 -28.50 -17.52
CA GLU A 943 -0.40 -27.89 -18.85
C GLU A 943 -0.01 -28.96 -19.88
N ALA A 944 -0.91 -29.26 -20.83
CA ALA A 944 -0.76 -30.37 -21.76
C ALA A 944 -1.06 -29.91 -23.19
N TYR A 945 -0.10 -30.11 -24.08
CA TYR A 945 -0.26 -29.84 -25.51
C TYR A 945 -0.55 -31.13 -26.27
N VAL A 946 -1.27 -31.03 -27.38
CA VAL A 946 -1.56 -32.18 -28.24
C VAL A 946 -0.66 -32.12 -29.47
N THR A 947 0.12 -33.17 -29.67
CA THR A 947 0.94 -33.37 -30.88
C THR A 947 0.36 -34.52 -31.71
N TRP A 948 0.66 -34.52 -33.01
CA TRP A 948 0.31 -35.65 -33.87
C TRP A 948 1.00 -36.93 -33.40
N TRP A 949 0.34 -38.10 -33.48
CA TRP A 949 0.88 -39.38 -33.01
C TRP A 949 2.25 -39.76 -33.61
N ARG A 950 2.57 -39.26 -34.80
CA ARG A 950 3.87 -39.44 -35.49
C ARG A 950 4.72 -38.16 -35.54
N SER A 951 4.43 -37.16 -34.70
CA SER A 951 5.25 -35.94 -34.64
C SER A 951 6.66 -36.26 -34.16
N SER A 952 7.65 -36.04 -35.02
CA SER A 952 9.07 -36.17 -34.69
C SER A 952 9.54 -35.10 -33.69
N PHE A 953 8.77 -34.03 -33.54
CA PHE A 953 9.07 -32.94 -32.62
C PHE A 953 8.67 -33.22 -31.17
N LEU A 954 7.85 -34.25 -30.87
CA LEU A 954 7.30 -34.44 -29.52
C LEU A 954 8.36 -34.50 -28.40
N GLU A 955 9.40 -35.34 -28.54
CA GLU A 955 10.44 -35.44 -27.51
C GLU A 955 11.28 -34.16 -27.42
N VAL A 956 11.46 -33.44 -28.53
CA VAL A 956 12.19 -32.17 -28.59
C VAL A 956 11.38 -31.04 -27.94
N PHE A 957 10.08 -30.96 -28.21
CA PHE A 957 9.16 -30.07 -27.51
C PHE A 957 9.14 -30.37 -26.01
N ARG A 958 9.12 -31.65 -25.61
CA ARG A 958 9.19 -32.05 -24.20
C ARG A 958 10.45 -31.56 -23.53
N TYR A 959 11.58 -31.81 -24.15
CA TYR A 959 12.89 -31.45 -23.64
C TYR A 959 13.08 -29.93 -23.52
N ILE A 960 12.74 -29.19 -24.58
CA ILE A 960 12.86 -27.72 -24.59
C ILE A 960 11.86 -27.08 -23.64
N HIS A 961 10.62 -27.57 -23.56
CA HIS A 961 9.64 -27.03 -22.62
C HIS A 961 10.07 -27.28 -21.16
N ILE A 962 10.53 -28.48 -20.80
CA ILE A 962 11.05 -28.76 -19.45
C ILE A 962 12.23 -27.83 -19.14
N THR A 963 13.17 -27.69 -20.08
CA THR A 963 14.32 -26.78 -19.97
C THR A 963 13.89 -25.33 -19.69
N LEU A 964 12.91 -24.79 -20.44
CA LEU A 964 12.47 -23.40 -20.29
C LEU A 964 11.69 -23.17 -18.99
N VAL A 965 11.05 -24.22 -18.44
CA VAL A 965 10.43 -24.19 -17.11
C VAL A 965 11.49 -24.20 -16.01
N GLU A 966 12.45 -25.12 -16.08
CA GLU A 966 13.55 -25.22 -15.11
C GLU A 966 14.45 -23.96 -15.12
N ALA A 967 14.56 -23.30 -16.27
CA ALA A 967 15.21 -22.00 -16.43
C ALA A 967 14.41 -20.79 -15.90
N GLY A 968 13.13 -20.96 -15.53
CA GLY A 968 12.23 -19.87 -15.17
C GLY A 968 11.79 -18.96 -16.33
N LEU A 969 12.14 -19.30 -17.58
CA LEU A 969 11.79 -18.49 -18.76
C LEU A 969 10.30 -18.54 -19.08
N MET A 970 9.64 -19.68 -18.86
CA MET A 970 8.17 -19.77 -18.99
C MET A 970 7.45 -18.87 -17.98
N ASP A 971 7.94 -18.79 -16.74
CA ASP A 971 7.37 -17.90 -15.72
C ASP A 971 7.63 -16.43 -16.05
N LEU A 972 8.82 -16.10 -16.58
CA LEU A 972 9.15 -14.75 -17.06
C LEU A 972 8.21 -14.32 -18.18
N TRP A 973 7.95 -15.16 -19.18
CA TRP A 973 7.02 -14.84 -20.27
C TRP A 973 5.57 -14.74 -19.80
N LYS A 974 5.14 -15.61 -18.86
CA LYS A 974 3.82 -15.48 -18.21
C LYS A 974 3.70 -14.14 -17.45
N GLN A 975 4.75 -13.71 -16.75
CA GLN A 975 4.78 -12.41 -16.06
C GLN A 975 4.80 -11.22 -17.03
N GLN A 976 5.63 -11.26 -18.07
CA GLN A 976 5.68 -10.21 -19.10
C GLN A 976 4.32 -10.02 -19.77
N TRP A 977 3.67 -11.12 -20.15
CA TRP A 977 2.31 -11.09 -20.69
C TRP A 977 1.29 -10.53 -19.68
N GLN A 978 1.38 -10.89 -18.38
CA GLN A 978 0.52 -10.29 -17.35
C GLN A 978 0.70 -8.76 -17.26
N ASP A 979 1.94 -8.28 -17.34
CA ASP A 979 2.26 -6.85 -17.30
C ASP A 979 1.80 -6.12 -18.58
N ASP A 980 1.92 -6.73 -19.75
CA ASP A 980 1.44 -6.17 -21.01
C ASP A 980 -0.11 -6.13 -21.03
N MET A 981 -0.76 -7.18 -20.53
CA MET A 981 -2.22 -7.20 -20.36
C MET A 981 -2.72 -6.20 -19.31
N ARG A 982 -1.97 -5.99 -18.22
CA ARG A 982 -2.22 -4.89 -17.27
C ARG A 982 -2.13 -3.55 -17.96
N TYR A 983 -1.08 -3.31 -18.74
CA TYR A 983 -0.90 -2.06 -19.48
C TYR A 983 -2.06 -1.80 -20.44
N VAL A 984 -2.45 -2.80 -21.23
CA VAL A 984 -3.59 -2.69 -22.16
C VAL A 984 -4.90 -2.45 -21.41
N LEU A 985 -5.25 -3.28 -20.42
CA LEU A 985 -6.57 -3.22 -19.77
C LEU A 985 -6.71 -2.09 -18.73
N ALA A 986 -5.61 -1.68 -18.07
CA ALA A 986 -5.63 -0.53 -17.16
C ALA A 986 -5.46 0.79 -17.91
N GLY A 987 -4.68 0.83 -19.00
CA GLY A 987 -4.51 2.02 -19.83
C GLY A 987 -5.79 2.48 -20.54
N HIS A 988 -6.70 1.56 -20.87
CA HIS A 988 -8.00 1.87 -21.46
C HIS A 988 -9.06 2.34 -20.45
N ARG A 989 -8.82 2.23 -19.13
CA ARG A 989 -9.78 2.72 -18.13
C ARG A 989 -9.44 4.16 -17.76
N PRO A 990 -10.31 5.15 -18.02
CA PRO A 990 -10.09 6.50 -17.52
C PRO A 990 -10.01 6.41 -16.00
N ARG A 991 -8.93 6.93 -15.42
CA ARG A 991 -8.82 7.16 -13.98
C ARG A 991 -9.79 8.27 -13.60
N GLU A 992 -11.07 7.95 -13.45
CA GLU A 992 -12.05 8.88 -12.89
C GLU A 992 -11.48 9.51 -11.62
N VAL A 993 -11.64 10.82 -11.49
CA VAL A 993 -10.98 11.59 -10.43
C VAL A 993 -11.69 11.28 -9.11
N ILE A 994 -11.18 10.25 -8.40
CA ILE A 994 -11.66 9.77 -7.09
C ILE A 994 -11.89 10.93 -6.11
N GLY A 995 -11.12 12.02 -6.22
CA GLY A 995 -11.26 13.23 -5.41
C GLY A 995 -12.65 13.89 -5.45
N ALA A 996 -13.49 13.65 -6.47
CA ALA A 996 -14.83 14.25 -6.58
C ALA A 996 -15.97 13.41 -5.96
N LYS A 997 -15.71 12.15 -5.56
CA LYS A 997 -16.73 11.21 -5.02
C LYS A 997 -16.57 10.89 -3.52
N VAL A 998 -15.62 11.52 -2.83
CA VAL A 998 -15.33 11.27 -1.40
C VAL A 998 -15.98 12.32 -0.47
N ASP A 999 -16.51 13.40 -1.03
CA ASP A 999 -17.29 14.38 -0.26
C ASP A 999 -18.65 13.79 0.13
N LEU A 1000 -19.00 13.89 1.42
CA LEU A 1000 -20.33 13.56 1.93
C LEU A 1000 -21.34 14.51 1.27
N ASN A 1001 -22.22 13.97 0.42
CA ASN A 1001 -23.26 14.75 -0.20
C ASN A 1001 -24.39 15.03 0.80
N PHE A 1002 -25.19 16.06 0.51
CA PHE A 1002 -26.33 16.41 1.36
C PHE A 1002 -27.33 15.23 1.50
N ASP A 1003 -27.43 14.41 0.46
CA ASP A 1003 -28.24 13.18 0.43
C ASP A 1003 -27.76 12.11 1.42
N ASP A 1004 -26.45 12.01 1.69
CA ASP A 1004 -25.91 11.07 2.69
C ASP A 1004 -26.32 11.45 4.12
N ILE A 1005 -26.62 12.74 4.35
CA ILE A 1005 -27.05 13.30 5.64
C ILE A 1005 -28.59 13.38 5.73
N GLN A 1006 -29.32 13.12 4.64
CA GLN A 1006 -30.79 13.21 4.55
C GLN A 1006 -31.53 12.51 5.72
N PRO A 1007 -31.13 11.32 6.22
CA PRO A 1007 -31.82 10.68 7.35
C PRO A 1007 -31.67 11.43 8.68
N ALA A 1008 -30.52 12.07 8.92
CA ALA A 1008 -30.34 12.91 10.11
C ALA A 1008 -31.26 14.15 10.05
N TRP A 1009 -31.38 14.76 8.87
CA TRP A 1009 -32.35 15.83 8.63
C TRP A 1009 -33.80 15.38 8.79
N MET A 1010 -34.16 14.18 8.33
CA MET A 1010 -35.51 13.62 8.55
C MET A 1010 -35.79 13.35 10.02
N ILE A 1011 -34.85 12.78 10.77
CA ILE A 1011 -35.00 12.56 12.23
C ILE A 1011 -35.17 13.90 12.96
N LEU A 1012 -34.35 14.90 12.61
CA LEU A 1012 -34.44 16.24 13.20
C LEU A 1012 -35.76 16.95 12.83
N ALA A 1013 -36.22 16.84 11.58
CA ALA A 1013 -37.49 17.38 11.13
C ALA A 1013 -38.69 16.71 11.82
N VAL A 1014 -38.68 15.37 11.99
CA VAL A 1014 -39.70 14.62 12.72
C VAL A 1014 -39.69 14.99 14.21
N GLY A 1015 -38.52 15.09 14.83
CA GLY A 1015 -38.37 15.52 16.22
C GLY A 1015 -38.90 16.94 16.45
N LEU A 1016 -38.58 17.89 15.56
CA LEU A 1016 -39.12 19.24 15.57
C LEU A 1016 -40.64 19.26 15.33
N ALA A 1017 -41.16 18.48 14.38
CA ALA A 1017 -42.60 18.39 14.11
C ALA A 1017 -43.38 17.85 15.32
N ILE A 1018 -42.87 16.82 15.99
CA ILE A 1018 -43.43 16.29 17.23
C ILE A 1018 -43.35 17.33 18.35
N GLY A 1019 -42.22 18.04 18.49
CA GLY A 1019 -42.06 19.12 19.46
C GLY A 1019 -43.03 20.29 19.25
N VAL A 1020 -43.24 20.69 17.99
CA VAL A 1020 -44.22 21.71 17.60
C VAL A 1020 -45.65 21.23 17.85
N ALA A 1021 -45.99 19.98 17.50
CA ALA A 1021 -47.31 19.42 17.75
C ALA A 1021 -47.61 19.32 19.25
N ALA A 1022 -46.63 18.90 20.07
CA ALA A 1022 -46.74 18.87 21.52
C ALA A 1022 -46.89 20.29 22.10
N PHE A 1023 -46.12 21.27 21.62
CA PHE A 1023 -46.24 22.68 22.01
C PHE A 1023 -47.62 23.25 21.67
N VAL A 1024 -48.12 23.03 20.45
CA VAL A 1024 -49.46 23.47 20.03
C VAL A 1024 -50.54 22.78 20.87
N GLY A 1025 -50.40 21.48 21.15
CA GLY A 1025 -51.31 20.75 22.05
C GLY A 1025 -51.33 21.31 23.47
N GLU A 1026 -50.17 21.60 24.05
CA GLU A 1026 -50.06 22.24 25.38
C GLU A 1026 -50.66 23.65 25.38
N HIS A 1027 -50.44 24.41 24.30
CA HIS A 1027 -50.90 25.79 24.20
C HIS A 1027 -52.42 25.87 23.97
N LEU A 1028 -52.97 24.99 23.14
CA LEU A 1028 -54.42 24.79 22.96
C LEU A 1028 -55.07 24.31 24.26
N ARG A 1029 -54.45 23.37 24.98
CA ARG A 1029 -54.93 22.94 26.29
C ARG A 1029 -55.01 24.11 27.27
N LYS A 1030 -53.92 24.87 27.44
CA LYS A 1030 -53.90 26.06 28.33
C LYS A 1030 -54.88 27.14 27.89
N TRP A 1031 -55.09 27.32 26.58
CA TRP A 1031 -56.08 28.25 26.05
C TRP A 1031 -57.52 27.78 26.31
N CYS A 1032 -57.79 26.49 26.19
CA CYS A 1032 -59.07 25.88 26.58
C CYS A 1032 -59.31 25.98 28.10
N GLU A 1033 -58.32 25.67 28.95
CA GLU A 1033 -58.41 25.84 30.41
C GLU A 1033 -58.68 27.32 30.78
N PHE A 1034 -58.00 28.28 30.15
CA PHE A 1034 -58.22 29.72 30.35
C PHE A 1034 -59.61 30.17 29.86
N ARG A 1035 -60.10 29.62 28.74
CA ARG A 1035 -61.43 29.96 28.21
C ARG A 1035 -62.56 29.34 29.03
N TRP A 1036 -62.39 28.11 29.52
CA TRP A 1036 -63.32 27.47 30.46
C TRP A 1036 -63.32 28.16 31.82
N SER A 1037 -62.16 28.58 32.34
CA SER A 1037 -62.05 29.43 33.53
C SER A 1037 -62.86 30.72 33.40
N LYS A 1038 -62.82 31.40 32.24
CA LYS A 1038 -63.65 32.59 32.00
C LYS A 1038 -65.15 32.31 31.88
N VAL A 1039 -65.55 31.15 31.34
CA VAL A 1039 -66.97 30.76 31.27
C VAL A 1039 -67.52 30.42 32.67
N TYR A 1040 -66.74 29.77 33.53
CA TYR A 1040 -67.11 29.47 34.92
C TYR A 1040 -67.02 30.67 35.89
N CYS A 1041 -66.51 31.83 35.45
CA CYS A 1041 -66.62 33.09 36.19
C CYS A 1041 -67.76 34.01 35.67
N LEU A 1042 -68.57 33.52 34.72
CA LEU A 1042 -69.70 34.23 34.11
C LEU A 1042 -71.06 33.51 34.33
N CYS A 1043 -71.02 32.35 35.00
CA CYS A 1043 -72.15 31.70 35.67
C CYS A 1043 -71.94 31.79 37.19
#